data_AF-A0A174JC73-F1
#
_entry.id   AF-A0A174JC73-F1
#
_cell.length_a   1.000
_cell.length_b   1.000
_cell.length_c   1.000
_cell.angle_alpha   90.00
_cell.angle_beta   90.00
_cell.angle_gamma   90.00
#
_symmetry.space_group_name_H-M   'P 1'
#
loop_
_entity.id
_entity.type
_entity.pdbx_description
1 polymer ?
#
loop_
_entity_poly.entity_id
_entity_poly.type
_entity_poly.pdbx_seq_one_letter_code
_entity_poly.pdbx_strand_id
1 'polypeptide(L)'
;MVIPDEWKPAIDTERLGQFIAQGEQGTFTEYGYLLRTGDKWQRVHEGQPVPEEYRVMAYPAPEIMREESKVQPETAAPAKAPQPVTPILLNSQNSTDRMKEITDRLEIGIQELFESERYKAYLTSIAKFHSYSFNNTLLIAMQGGQLVAGYNKWRDEFHRNVKKGEKAIKILAPAPFKAKKEVPKLDAQGKVVIGQDGKPVTEVQEIQVPAFKIVSVFDVSQTEGGPLPSIGMEELTGSVERYEEFFKALEQTSPVPMSFEDIPGGSHGYYHLAEQRIAIQEGMSELQTLKTAIHEIAHSKLHAIDPEALAIEQADRPDSRTREVQAESVAYAVCQYYGLDTSDYSFGYVAGWSSGKDLKELKASLETIRATAHELITTIDGHLAQLQKERQAQQEQPQTAPLEQAAEQPDPGSAFSKLPPKQQQEMTDSVKAMLQTLIEADLKSTGEVSQGTKEAAQEQGFTIAGDGSLEKAEAPQEAAYRLESGDYLYIQTSENGYDYTLYGPDYKELDGGQLDNPDLSLMEAGKEILAAHELPAGTMEPLTGDALDGFLEAAKQANAIPQPQAWNGIDGILNGNPLMPDVSPADRAAALIALAEQSAPLLGREERKLIMDYADAVNDPQKIIGLINHLCEQGYELQHGKMDDVVKSQIVSEMAVARAEQTIACDPEAEPIVTILWSESPHLKDGQQMPLHEADAVFQSLDEAQRRGREQPGYTGSWYDKTRFRIDFTMQGQPDNYEGRQDFGDGDGSLIQHIRGCHEYYEQDESWKNHVLHHEGPEAWEADKAQRDMLLHTFVPYLKQHCNLSRMEQEAQHLLRSGDPLLPEQTAYLDALVEYVRECRPLLNQGESLPEPPQLFDFDKSLQDYKAQVKTELEQEAATAGLTVEEYIDSGSYAPAQPNFSIYQVPPGPEGRDFRYRSYEDLQADGLLVDRKNYQLVYTAPLDKDTTLDEIYRRFNMEHPADYKGRSLSMGDIVVFRQDGEQTAYYVDEGADYRQVPEFFSQPEKQLTPDECMTGEQIQTPRGRFYLTDRSREQMEAAGYGFHHQSEDGKYLIMANGTRAFAIPAQQDSHIKTAEMSTEQNYNMIDGMMNNAPSMEELEAKAKAGEQISLLDVAEAAKAEAKKPKQTRRTTQKPKKPSIRAQLAAAKEEQKKKSPAWEKSKEMEV
;
A
#
# COMPACT_ATOMS: atom_id res chain seq x y z
N MET A 1 -56.24 3.11 -3.16
CA MET A 1 -57.43 2.23 -3.09
C MET A 1 -56.92 0.84 -2.74
N VAL A 2 -57.34 0.24 -1.63
CA VAL A 2 -56.79 -1.06 -1.19
C VAL A 2 -57.48 -2.19 -1.95
N ILE A 3 -56.70 -3.09 -2.54
CA ILE A 3 -57.21 -4.25 -3.29
C ILE A 3 -57.47 -5.39 -2.29
N PRO A 4 -58.65 -6.04 -2.31
CA PRO A 4 -58.95 -7.18 -1.44
C PRO A 4 -57.99 -8.36 -1.67
N ASP A 5 -57.64 -9.08 -0.61
CA ASP A 5 -56.63 -10.16 -0.66
C ASP A 5 -56.97 -11.27 -1.66
N GLU A 6 -58.25 -11.60 -1.81
CA GLU A 6 -58.76 -12.59 -2.78
C GLU A 6 -58.41 -12.27 -4.24
N TRP A 7 -58.09 -11.00 -4.56
CA TRP A 7 -57.80 -10.54 -5.92
C TRP A 7 -56.29 -10.44 -6.20
N LYS A 8 -55.43 -10.55 -5.17
CA LYS A 8 -53.97 -10.50 -5.31
C LYS A 8 -53.40 -11.57 -6.27
N PRO A 9 -53.87 -12.83 -6.29
CA PRO A 9 -53.35 -13.86 -7.21
C PRO A 9 -53.71 -13.63 -8.69
N ALA A 10 -54.60 -12.69 -8.99
CA ALA A 10 -55.01 -12.36 -10.36
C ALA A 10 -54.25 -11.15 -10.94
N ILE A 11 -53.31 -10.58 -10.19
CA ILE A 11 -52.46 -9.47 -10.63
C ILE A 11 -51.19 -10.06 -11.25
N ASP A 12 -51.01 -9.79 -12.54
CA ASP A 12 -49.76 -10.02 -13.27
C ASP A 12 -48.68 -9.06 -12.73
N THR A 13 -47.91 -9.54 -11.75
CA THR A 13 -46.89 -8.77 -11.02
C THR A 13 -45.73 -8.36 -11.90
N GLU A 14 -45.35 -9.19 -12.87
CA GLU A 14 -44.29 -8.90 -13.83
C GLU A 14 -44.68 -7.70 -14.71
N ARG A 15 -45.91 -7.69 -15.23
CA ARG A 15 -46.44 -6.59 -16.04
C ARG A 15 -46.69 -5.32 -15.22
N LEU A 16 -47.04 -5.44 -13.94
CA LEU A 16 -47.13 -4.31 -13.02
C LEU A 16 -45.74 -3.72 -12.72
N GLY A 17 -44.73 -4.56 -12.50
CA GLY A 17 -43.33 -4.14 -12.32
C GLY A 17 -42.78 -3.42 -13.55
N GLN A 18 -43.04 -3.94 -14.76
CA GLN A 18 -42.68 -3.27 -16.02
C GLN A 18 -43.38 -1.91 -16.17
N PHE A 19 -44.63 -1.77 -15.74
CA PHE A 19 -45.37 -0.50 -15.78
C PHE A 19 -44.78 0.54 -14.80
N ILE A 20 -44.38 0.11 -13.60
CA ILE A 20 -43.71 0.96 -12.61
C ILE A 20 -42.34 1.41 -13.15
N ALA A 21 -41.52 0.47 -13.64
CA ALA A 21 -40.19 0.74 -14.19
C ALA A 21 -40.19 1.65 -15.43
N GLN A 22 -41.26 1.65 -16.23
CA GLN A 22 -41.40 2.49 -17.43
C GLN A 22 -42.16 3.80 -17.20
N GLY A 23 -42.86 3.96 -16.07
CA GLY A 23 -43.89 4.99 -15.91
C GLY A 23 -43.83 5.85 -14.64
N GLU A 24 -43.07 5.48 -13.61
CA GLU A 24 -43.20 6.09 -12.28
C GLU A 24 -41.94 6.85 -11.81
N GLN A 25 -42.13 8.10 -11.35
CA GLN A 25 -41.06 8.97 -10.84
C GLN A 25 -41.01 8.95 -9.32
N GLY A 26 -40.37 7.93 -8.75
CA GLY A 26 -40.04 7.84 -7.33
C GLY A 26 -38.57 8.17 -7.02
N THR A 27 -38.23 8.35 -5.75
CA THR A 27 -36.85 8.60 -5.30
C THR A 27 -36.61 7.91 -3.96
N PHE A 28 -35.46 7.27 -3.80
CA PHE A 28 -35.02 6.69 -2.53
C PHE A 28 -34.41 7.75 -1.62
N THR A 29 -34.66 7.64 -0.32
CA THR A 29 -33.96 8.39 0.73
C THR A 29 -33.46 7.40 1.79
N GLU A 30 -32.65 7.88 2.74
CA GLU A 30 -32.13 7.12 3.89
C GLU A 30 -33.22 6.41 4.74
N TYR A 31 -34.50 6.72 4.52
CA TYR A 31 -35.64 6.18 5.26
C TYR A 31 -36.68 5.47 4.38
N GLY A 32 -36.37 5.19 3.10
CA GLY A 32 -37.22 4.38 2.19
C GLY A 32 -37.55 5.00 0.84
N TYR A 33 -38.43 4.34 0.07
CA TYR A 33 -38.83 4.75 -1.27
C TYR A 33 -40.03 5.71 -1.25
N LEU A 34 -39.89 6.90 -1.85
CA LEU A 34 -40.94 7.91 -1.92
C LEU A 34 -41.66 7.90 -3.28
N LEU A 35 -42.97 7.65 -3.25
CA LEU A 35 -43.85 7.60 -4.41
C LEU A 35 -44.69 8.88 -4.56
N ARG A 36 -44.72 9.49 -5.76
CA ARG A 36 -45.52 10.70 -6.01
C ARG A 36 -46.90 10.39 -6.60
N THR A 37 -47.87 10.09 -5.74
CA THR A 37 -49.28 9.92 -6.13
C THR A 37 -50.07 11.24 -6.02
N GLY A 38 -49.76 12.20 -6.91
CA GLY A 38 -50.48 13.47 -7.05
C GLY A 38 -49.85 14.65 -6.29
N ASP A 39 -50.69 15.53 -5.72
CA ASP A 39 -50.30 16.81 -5.12
C ASP A 39 -49.93 16.74 -3.62
N LYS A 40 -49.86 15.54 -3.03
CA LYS A 40 -49.42 15.33 -1.65
C LYS A 40 -48.57 14.07 -1.52
N TRP A 41 -47.48 14.18 -0.76
CA TRP A 41 -46.62 13.06 -0.40
C TRP A 41 -47.31 12.15 0.63
N GLN A 42 -47.17 10.84 0.47
CA GLN A 42 -47.63 9.85 1.44
C GLN A 42 -46.52 8.81 1.65
N ARG A 43 -46.14 8.57 2.90
CA ARG A 43 -45.08 7.62 3.27
C ARG A 43 -45.63 6.19 3.27
N VAL A 44 -44.91 5.28 2.64
CA VAL A 44 -45.23 3.84 2.58
C VAL A 44 -43.90 3.10 2.73
N HIS A 45 -43.85 2.12 3.66
CA HIS A 45 -42.63 1.38 4.08
C HIS A 45 -41.63 2.10 5.01
N GLU A 46 -42.11 2.63 6.15
CA GLU A 46 -41.30 2.64 7.38
C GLU A 46 -41.56 1.32 8.15
N GLY A 47 -40.54 0.51 8.45
CA GLY A 47 -40.62 -0.55 9.49
C GLY A 47 -40.99 -2.00 9.12
N GLN A 48 -40.92 -2.42 7.86
CA GLN A 48 -41.04 -3.84 7.44
C GLN A 48 -40.02 -4.17 6.33
N PRO A 49 -39.38 -5.36 6.33
CA PRO A 49 -38.38 -5.72 5.33
C PRO A 49 -38.98 -5.95 3.94
N VAL A 50 -38.23 -5.55 2.90
CA VAL A 50 -38.61 -5.76 1.49
C VAL A 50 -38.48 -7.26 1.14
N PRO A 51 -39.47 -7.87 0.47
CA PRO A 51 -39.37 -9.24 -0.03
C PRO A 51 -38.18 -9.43 -0.99
N GLU A 52 -37.56 -10.60 -0.91
CA GLU A 52 -36.27 -10.89 -1.56
C GLU A 52 -36.32 -10.78 -3.10
N GLU A 53 -37.45 -11.15 -3.69
CA GLU A 53 -37.78 -10.98 -5.12
C GLU A 53 -37.82 -9.51 -5.62
N TYR A 54 -37.74 -8.52 -4.72
CA TYR A 54 -37.60 -7.09 -5.07
C TYR A 54 -36.31 -6.45 -4.51
N ARG A 55 -35.38 -7.24 -3.95
CA ARG A 55 -34.07 -6.74 -3.51
C ARG A 55 -33.09 -6.72 -4.69
N VAL A 56 -32.97 -5.57 -5.33
CA VAL A 56 -31.80 -5.29 -6.18
C VAL A 56 -30.63 -4.97 -5.24
N MET A 57 -29.88 -6.01 -4.88
CA MET A 57 -28.70 -5.89 -4.03
C MET A 57 -27.57 -5.20 -4.80
N ALA A 58 -27.09 -4.07 -4.28
CA ALA A 58 -25.71 -3.66 -4.50
C ALA A 58 -24.87 -4.25 -3.34
N TYR A 59 -23.69 -4.81 -3.65
CA TYR A 59 -22.76 -5.51 -2.75
C TYR A 59 -23.23 -6.88 -2.20
N PRO A 60 -22.25 -7.79 -2.03
CA PRO A 60 -21.85 -8.31 -0.72
C PRO A 60 -20.60 -7.57 -0.20
N ALA A 61 -20.38 -7.66 1.12
CA ALA A 61 -19.34 -6.94 1.87
C ALA A 61 -17.90 -7.22 1.39
N PRO A 62 -16.92 -6.35 1.67
CA PRO A 62 -15.53 -6.55 1.27
C PRO A 62 -14.90 -7.74 2.01
N GLU A 63 -14.67 -8.83 1.29
CA GLU A 63 -13.74 -9.88 1.72
C GLU A 63 -12.31 -9.36 1.59
N ILE A 64 -11.66 -9.11 2.72
CA ILE A 64 -10.19 -9.09 2.78
C ILE A 64 -9.74 -10.53 2.63
N MET A 65 -9.17 -10.88 1.47
CA MET A 65 -8.58 -12.20 1.25
C MET A 65 -7.50 -12.47 2.29
N ARG A 66 -7.79 -13.43 3.17
CA ARG A 66 -6.74 -14.24 3.80
C ARG A 66 -6.08 -15.05 2.69
N GLU A 67 -4.80 -14.77 2.41
CA GLU A 67 -3.97 -15.81 1.80
C GLU A 67 -3.82 -16.94 2.81
N GLU A 68 -4.64 -17.99 2.66
CA GLU A 68 -4.35 -19.29 3.24
C GLU A 68 -3.08 -19.85 2.59
N SER A 69 -1.94 -19.41 3.12
CA SER A 69 -0.70 -20.15 3.00
C SER A 69 -0.98 -21.56 3.52
N LYS A 70 -0.93 -22.58 2.64
CA LYS A 70 -0.87 -24.00 3.02
C LYS A 70 0.46 -24.28 3.74
N VAL A 71 0.57 -23.78 4.95
CA VAL A 71 1.49 -24.28 5.96
C VAL A 71 0.90 -25.63 6.37
N GLN A 72 1.59 -26.72 6.00
CA GLN A 72 1.34 -28.03 6.58
C GLN A 72 1.34 -27.91 8.11
N PRO A 73 0.68 -28.80 8.88
CA PRO A 73 0.80 -28.78 10.32
C PRO A 73 2.25 -29.04 10.75
N GLU A 74 3.03 -27.96 10.86
CA GLU A 74 4.32 -27.96 11.54
C GLU A 74 4.02 -28.35 12.99
N THR A 75 4.39 -29.58 13.35
CA THR A 75 4.70 -29.96 14.73
C THR A 75 5.41 -28.81 15.41
N ALA A 76 4.71 -28.15 16.35
CA ALA A 76 5.07 -26.90 17.01
C ALA A 76 6.53 -26.48 16.78
N ALA A 77 6.74 -25.66 15.73
CA ALA A 77 8.08 -25.27 15.33
C ALA A 77 8.80 -24.63 16.53
N PRO A 78 9.99 -25.12 16.92
CA PRO A 78 10.68 -24.61 18.10
C PRO A 78 10.92 -23.12 17.90
N ALA A 79 10.45 -22.31 18.86
CA ALA A 79 10.42 -20.86 18.79
C ALA A 79 11.70 -20.30 18.14
N LYS A 80 11.53 -19.59 17.00
CA LYS A 80 12.63 -18.99 16.23
C LYS A 80 13.59 -18.31 17.20
N ALA A 81 14.84 -18.77 17.25
CA ALA A 81 15.83 -18.24 18.18
C ALA A 81 15.92 -16.71 18.01
N PRO A 82 15.86 -15.92 19.10
CA PRO A 82 15.84 -14.47 19.00
C PRO A 82 17.06 -13.96 18.24
N GLN A 83 16.86 -12.98 17.35
CA GLN A 83 17.93 -12.46 16.51
C GLN A 83 19.12 -11.99 17.36
N PRO A 84 20.37 -12.30 16.96
CA PRO A 84 21.54 -11.95 17.74
C PRO A 84 21.74 -10.43 17.77
N VAL A 85 21.93 -9.90 18.98
CA VAL A 85 22.15 -8.47 19.24
C VAL A 85 23.29 -7.94 18.36
N THR A 86 22.97 -6.96 17.52
CA THR A 86 23.89 -6.36 16.54
C THR A 86 24.10 -4.88 16.89
N PRO A 87 25.01 -4.55 17.82
CA PRO A 87 25.09 -3.22 18.39
C PRO A 87 25.80 -2.23 17.45
N ILE A 88 25.32 -0.98 17.49
CA ILE A 88 25.87 0.13 16.73
C ILE A 88 27.33 0.39 17.14
N LEU A 89 28.24 0.12 16.21
CA LEU A 89 29.65 0.50 16.32
C LEU A 89 29.80 1.97 15.90
N LEU A 90 30.28 2.78 16.85
CA LEU A 90 30.57 4.20 16.66
C LEU A 90 32.07 4.37 16.43
N ASN A 91 32.44 5.04 15.34
CA ASN A 91 33.80 5.03 14.80
C ASN A 91 34.63 6.22 15.29
N SER A 92 34.04 7.41 15.46
CA SER A 92 34.77 8.57 15.97
C SER A 92 35.15 8.43 17.45
N GLN A 93 36.28 9.05 17.81
CA GLN A 93 36.72 9.21 19.19
C GLN A 93 36.12 10.46 19.87
N ASN A 94 35.51 11.37 19.09
CA ASN A 94 34.92 12.61 19.57
C ASN A 94 33.46 12.43 20.00
N SER A 95 33.05 13.04 21.12
CA SER A 95 31.68 12.92 21.60
C SER A 95 30.65 13.60 20.70
N THR A 96 31.02 14.66 19.99
CA THR A 96 30.11 15.37 19.06
C THR A 96 29.84 14.52 17.83
N ASP A 97 30.89 14.04 17.16
CA ASP A 97 30.76 13.20 15.96
C ASP A 97 30.02 11.89 16.28
N ARG A 98 30.25 11.27 17.44
CA ARG A 98 29.49 10.08 17.87
C ARG A 98 28.01 10.38 18.10
N MET A 99 27.67 11.58 18.58
CA MET A 99 26.28 12.02 18.70
C MET A 99 25.66 12.27 17.31
N LYS A 100 26.45 12.74 16.34
CA LYS A 100 26.03 12.81 14.95
C LYS A 100 25.80 11.40 14.38
N GLU A 101 26.76 10.50 14.45
CA GLU A 101 26.67 9.11 13.97
C GLU A 101 25.44 8.34 14.49
N ILE A 102 25.03 8.56 15.74
CA ILE A 102 23.82 7.92 16.31
C ILE A 102 22.51 8.63 15.92
N THR A 103 22.57 9.92 15.57
CA THR A 103 21.42 10.70 15.08
C THR A 103 21.18 10.44 13.59
N ASP A 104 22.24 10.43 12.78
CA ASP A 104 22.21 10.06 11.37
C ASP A 104 21.61 8.64 11.20
N ARG A 105 22.01 7.68 12.06
CA ARG A 105 21.40 6.33 12.09
C ARG A 105 19.94 6.32 12.56
N LEU A 106 19.54 7.23 13.44
CA LEU A 106 18.14 7.36 13.84
C LEU A 106 17.29 7.86 12.68
N GLU A 107 17.77 8.82 11.90
CA GLU A 107 17.05 9.36 10.74
C GLU A 107 16.90 8.31 9.63
N ILE A 108 17.98 7.57 9.32
CA ILE A 108 17.94 6.41 8.42
C ILE A 108 16.95 5.35 8.94
N GLY A 109 17.05 5.00 10.23
CA GLY A 109 16.14 4.03 10.84
C GLY A 109 14.67 4.45 10.76
N ILE A 110 14.35 5.75 10.89
CA ILE A 110 12.99 6.26 10.72
C ILE A 110 12.52 6.09 9.26
N GLN A 111 13.37 6.29 8.27
CA GLN A 111 13.00 6.08 6.86
C GLN A 111 12.76 4.60 6.57
N GLU A 112 13.67 3.72 7.02
CA GLU A 112 13.55 2.26 6.91
C GLU A 112 12.30 1.71 7.64
N LEU A 113 11.78 2.39 8.67
CA LEU A 113 10.58 1.91 9.40
C LEU A 113 9.32 1.79 8.53
N PHE A 114 9.20 2.52 7.43
CA PHE A 114 7.99 2.54 6.61
C PHE A 114 7.98 1.48 5.50
N GLU A 115 9.02 0.64 5.44
CA GLU A 115 8.96 -0.66 4.76
C GLU A 115 8.08 -1.62 5.59
N SER A 116 7.05 -2.22 4.99
CA SER A 116 5.90 -2.84 5.68
C SER A 116 6.27 -3.81 6.84
N GLU A 117 7.22 -4.71 6.60
CA GLU A 117 7.64 -5.72 7.59
C GLU A 117 8.42 -5.10 8.77
N ARG A 118 9.19 -4.05 8.53
CA ARG A 118 9.95 -3.35 9.58
C ARG A 118 9.02 -2.56 10.50
N TYR A 119 7.90 -2.06 9.98
CA TYR A 119 6.88 -1.38 10.77
C TYR A 119 6.26 -2.29 11.83
N LYS A 120 5.78 -3.48 11.45
CA LYS A 120 5.17 -4.46 12.38
C LYS A 120 6.18 -4.93 13.45
N ALA A 121 7.44 -5.16 13.05
CA ALA A 121 8.53 -5.46 13.99
C ALA A 121 8.84 -4.31 14.97
N TYR A 122 8.69 -3.06 14.52
CA TYR A 122 8.83 -1.88 15.36
C TYR A 122 7.67 -1.67 16.33
N LEU A 123 6.41 -1.86 15.91
CA LEU A 123 5.27 -1.83 16.83
C LEU A 123 5.37 -2.94 17.90
N THR A 124 5.86 -4.12 17.51
CA THR A 124 6.20 -5.21 18.45
C THR A 124 7.28 -4.78 19.45
N SER A 125 8.18 -3.89 19.05
CA SER A 125 9.19 -3.29 19.92
C SER A 125 8.62 -2.17 20.80
N ILE A 126 7.58 -1.45 20.37
CA ILE A 126 6.81 -0.53 21.23
C ILE A 126 6.16 -1.32 22.36
N ALA A 127 5.49 -2.45 22.10
CA ALA A 127 4.89 -3.28 23.15
C ALA A 127 5.93 -3.61 24.25
N LYS A 128 7.12 -4.08 23.87
CA LYS A 128 8.20 -4.45 24.81
C LYS A 128 8.86 -3.26 25.52
N PHE A 129 8.99 -2.12 24.84
CA PHE A 129 9.76 -0.95 25.32
C PHE A 129 8.93 0.33 25.45
N HIS A 130 7.61 0.22 25.67
CA HIS A 130 6.67 1.34 25.75
C HIS A 130 7.12 2.47 26.70
N SER A 131 7.80 2.13 27.80
CA SER A 131 8.36 3.09 28.78
C SER A 131 9.63 3.84 28.36
N TYR A 132 10.24 3.49 27.22
CA TYR A 132 11.36 4.24 26.62
C TYR A 132 10.81 5.33 25.68
N SER A 133 11.63 6.33 25.35
CA SER A 133 11.27 7.33 24.32
C SER A 133 11.34 6.75 22.92
N PHE A 134 10.64 7.36 21.95
CA PHE A 134 10.59 6.91 20.55
C PHE A 134 11.98 6.54 19.99
N ASN A 135 12.93 7.49 20.06
CA ASN A 135 14.30 7.31 19.59
C ASN A 135 15.00 6.11 20.28
N ASN A 136 14.75 5.88 21.57
CA ASN A 136 15.39 4.79 22.30
C ASN A 136 14.75 3.43 21.96
N THR A 137 13.43 3.36 21.85
CA THR A 137 12.70 2.17 21.38
C THR A 137 13.21 1.76 19.99
N LEU A 138 13.34 2.72 19.06
CA LEU A 138 13.90 2.48 17.73
C LEU A 138 15.37 2.04 17.79
N LEU A 139 16.23 2.73 18.54
CA LEU A 139 17.63 2.32 18.70
C LEU A 139 17.77 0.91 19.28
N ILE A 140 16.91 0.49 20.21
CA ILE A 140 16.93 -0.87 20.78
C ILE A 140 16.49 -1.89 19.72
N ALA A 141 15.41 -1.60 18.98
CA ALA A 141 14.90 -2.45 17.89
C ALA A 141 15.96 -2.66 16.79
N MET A 142 16.57 -1.58 16.27
CA MET A 142 17.64 -1.62 15.27
C MET A 142 18.88 -2.43 15.71
N GLN A 143 19.05 -2.66 17.02
CA GLN A 143 20.17 -3.42 17.57
C GLN A 143 19.77 -4.83 18.05
N GLY A 144 18.52 -5.24 17.84
CA GLY A 144 18.01 -6.58 18.17
C GLY A 144 17.73 -6.83 19.66
N GLY A 145 17.53 -5.78 20.47
CA GLY A 145 17.25 -5.95 21.90
C GLY A 145 15.85 -6.53 22.18
N GLN A 146 15.76 -7.49 23.09
CA GLN A 146 14.52 -8.13 23.55
C GLN A 146 14.13 -7.69 24.97
N LEU A 147 15.11 -7.55 25.87
CA LEU A 147 14.95 -6.99 27.21
C LEU A 147 16.26 -6.36 27.64
N VAL A 148 16.31 -5.03 27.78
CA VAL A 148 17.57 -4.29 27.98
C VAL A 148 17.67 -3.60 29.33
N ALA A 149 18.85 -3.67 29.95
CA ALA A 149 19.17 -2.89 31.14
C ALA A 149 20.64 -2.44 31.17
N GLY A 150 20.95 -1.44 32.00
CA GLY A 150 22.33 -1.02 32.25
C GLY A 150 23.09 -2.08 33.05
N TYR A 151 24.42 -2.19 32.87
CA TYR A 151 25.28 -3.19 33.53
C TYR A 151 25.05 -3.31 35.04
N ASN A 152 25.01 -2.17 35.75
CA ASN A 152 24.78 -2.16 37.19
C ASN A 152 23.36 -2.63 37.55
N LYS A 153 22.34 -2.31 36.74
CA LYS A 153 20.96 -2.75 36.98
C LYS A 153 20.83 -4.27 36.87
N TRP A 154 21.46 -4.88 35.85
CA TRP A 154 21.55 -6.34 35.74
C TRP A 154 22.19 -6.96 36.98
N ARG A 155 23.33 -6.43 37.45
CA ARG A 155 24.07 -6.96 38.60
C ARG A 155 23.34 -6.76 39.93
N ASP A 156 22.84 -5.55 40.17
CA ASP A 156 22.40 -5.09 41.48
C ASP A 156 20.92 -5.39 41.76
N GLU A 157 20.04 -5.26 40.76
CA GLU A 157 18.59 -5.48 40.91
C GLU A 157 18.16 -6.88 40.45
N PHE A 158 18.68 -7.37 39.32
CA PHE A 158 18.30 -8.67 38.74
C PHE A 158 19.26 -9.81 39.08
N HIS A 159 20.38 -9.53 39.75
CA HIS A 159 21.41 -10.51 40.12
C HIS A 159 21.98 -11.33 38.94
N ARG A 160 22.06 -10.72 37.76
CA ARG A 160 22.67 -11.28 36.53
C ARG A 160 23.92 -10.50 36.13
N ASN A 161 24.94 -11.18 35.61
CA ASN A 161 26.16 -10.56 35.11
C ASN A 161 26.19 -10.56 33.58
N VAL A 162 26.77 -9.55 32.96
CA VAL A 162 27.00 -9.53 31.50
C VAL A 162 28.15 -10.49 31.17
N LYS A 163 27.95 -11.37 30.18
CA LYS A 163 28.94 -12.34 29.71
C LYS A 163 30.19 -11.65 29.17
N LYS A 164 31.35 -12.25 29.41
CA LYS A 164 32.64 -11.65 29.04
C LYS A 164 32.86 -11.64 27.53
N GLY A 165 32.93 -10.44 26.95
CA GLY A 165 33.16 -10.22 25.51
C GLY A 165 31.97 -9.63 24.77
N GLU A 166 30.81 -9.58 25.42
CA GLU A 166 29.58 -9.02 24.85
C GLU A 166 29.69 -7.53 24.54
N LYS A 167 29.06 -7.13 23.43
CA LYS A 167 29.05 -5.76 22.93
C LYS A 167 27.74 -5.06 23.33
N ALA A 168 27.86 -3.92 23.98
CA ALA A 168 26.70 -3.20 24.51
C ALA A 168 25.91 -2.44 23.43
N ILE A 169 24.58 -2.51 23.50
CA ILE A 169 23.61 -1.68 22.76
C ILE A 169 23.80 -0.20 23.14
N LYS A 170 23.64 0.71 22.17
CA LYS A 170 23.79 2.16 22.37
C LYS A 170 22.42 2.84 22.39
N ILE A 171 22.14 3.61 23.45
CA ILE A 171 20.92 4.41 23.61
C ILE A 171 21.26 5.82 24.11
N LEU A 172 20.29 6.74 24.02
CA LEU A 172 20.43 8.13 24.47
C LEU A 172 19.87 8.30 25.89
N ALA A 173 20.63 8.94 26.78
CA ALA A 173 20.18 9.30 28.11
C ALA A 173 20.31 10.83 28.35
N PRO A 174 19.36 11.46 29.06
CA PRO A 174 19.49 12.86 29.45
C PRO A 174 20.69 13.04 30.38
N ALA A 175 21.47 14.08 30.10
CA ALA A 175 22.63 14.52 30.86
C ALA A 175 22.68 16.06 30.91
N PRO A 176 21.63 16.70 31.45
CA PRO A 176 21.54 18.16 31.50
C PRO A 176 22.70 18.74 32.31
N PHE A 177 23.25 19.85 31.84
CA PHE A 177 24.33 20.57 32.53
C PHE A 177 23.89 21.99 32.91
N LYS A 178 24.47 22.50 33.99
CA LYS A 178 24.22 23.88 34.42
C LYS A 178 25.09 24.84 33.61
N ALA A 179 24.47 25.75 32.88
CA ALA A 179 25.14 26.86 32.21
C ALA A 179 24.81 28.17 32.92
N LYS A 180 25.80 29.04 33.07
CA LYS A 180 25.60 30.40 33.59
C LYS A 180 25.25 31.31 32.43
N LYS A 181 24.01 31.80 32.39
CA LYS A 181 23.55 32.75 31.38
C LYS A 181 23.29 34.10 32.04
N GLU A 182 23.91 35.14 31.50
CA GLU A 182 23.59 36.51 31.89
C GLU A 182 22.22 36.87 31.32
N VAL A 183 21.24 37.05 32.20
CA VAL A 183 19.88 37.49 31.87
C VAL A 183 19.64 38.86 32.49
N PRO A 184 18.89 39.77 31.83
CA PRO A 184 18.58 41.06 32.43
C PRO A 184 17.68 40.86 33.66
N LYS A 185 18.09 41.43 34.81
CA LYS A 185 17.35 41.36 36.06
C LYS A 185 16.00 42.05 35.89
N LEU A 186 14.91 41.37 36.24
CA LEU A 186 13.55 41.92 36.18
C LEU A 186 13.09 42.41 37.56
N ASP A 187 12.27 43.46 37.58
CA ASP A 187 11.57 43.92 38.77
C ASP A 187 10.29 43.11 39.05
N ALA A 188 9.59 43.43 40.13
CA ALA A 188 8.34 42.77 40.53
C ALA A 188 7.16 43.02 39.56
N GLN A 189 7.39 43.77 38.47
CA GLN A 189 6.43 44.09 37.41
C GLN A 189 6.92 43.57 36.04
N GLY A 190 7.96 42.73 36.01
CA GLY A 190 8.47 42.10 34.79
C GLY A 190 9.28 43.03 33.88
N LYS A 191 9.69 44.22 34.35
CA LYS A 191 10.53 45.15 33.57
C LYS A 191 12.01 45.02 33.94
N VAL A 192 12.85 45.21 32.94
CA VAL A 192 14.31 45.19 33.09
C VAL A 192 14.76 46.31 34.02
N VAL A 193 15.41 45.93 35.13
CA VAL A 193 16.04 46.84 36.08
C VAL A 193 17.24 47.49 35.40
N ILE A 194 17.14 48.80 35.16
CA ILE A 194 18.22 49.60 34.58
C ILE A 194 19.05 50.22 35.71
N GLY A 195 20.37 50.06 35.64
CA GLY A 195 21.33 50.62 36.58
C GLY A 195 21.44 52.14 36.49
N GLN A 196 22.10 52.75 37.48
CA GLN A 196 22.33 54.21 37.52
C GLN A 196 23.17 54.75 36.35
N ASP A 197 23.82 53.86 35.61
CA ASP A 197 24.61 54.10 34.40
C ASP A 197 23.81 53.91 33.09
N GLY A 198 22.50 53.64 33.17
CA GLY A 198 21.61 53.53 32.02
C GLY A 198 21.69 52.20 31.27
N LYS A 199 22.36 51.18 31.82
CA LYS A 199 22.43 49.83 31.24
C LYS A 199 21.54 48.83 32.00
N PRO A 200 21.01 47.79 31.34
CA PRO A 200 20.38 46.66 32.02
C PRO A 200 21.33 46.06 33.07
N VAL A 201 20.86 45.91 34.30
CA VAL A 201 21.59 45.12 35.31
C VAL A 201 21.44 43.65 34.91
N THR A 202 22.53 43.00 34.48
CA THR A 202 22.52 41.56 34.21
C THR A 202 22.69 40.78 35.52
N GLU A 203 21.90 39.72 35.67
CA GLU A 203 22.02 38.73 36.73
C GLU A 203 22.46 37.41 36.11
N VAL A 204 23.47 36.77 36.71
CA VAL A 204 23.98 35.49 36.25
C VAL A 204 23.06 34.39 36.78
N GLN A 205 22.09 33.97 35.96
CA GLN A 205 21.19 32.88 36.31
C GLN A 205 21.83 31.54 35.89
N GLU A 206 21.84 30.57 36.79
CA GLU A 206 22.16 29.18 36.44
C GLU A 206 20.93 28.57 35.75
N ILE A 207 20.99 28.45 34.43
CA ILE A 207 20.00 27.72 33.64
C ILE A 207 20.44 26.27 33.47
N GLN A 208 19.50 25.34 33.54
CA GLN A 208 19.75 23.93 33.26
C GLN A 208 19.53 23.70 31.77
N VAL A 209 20.61 23.46 31.02
CA VAL A 209 20.56 23.23 29.58
C VAL A 209 20.24 21.74 29.35
N PRO A 210 19.16 21.39 28.63
CA PRO A 210 18.91 20.02 28.20
C PRO A 210 20.05 19.56 27.28
N ALA A 211 20.62 18.40 27.59
CA ALA A 211 21.64 17.76 26.78
C ALA A 211 21.50 16.25 26.93
N PHE A 212 21.97 15.50 25.93
CA PHE A 212 21.94 14.04 25.91
C PHE A 212 23.36 13.48 25.81
N LYS A 213 23.54 12.25 26.31
CA LYS A 213 24.77 11.48 26.15
C LYS A 213 24.43 10.06 25.70
N ILE A 214 25.34 9.46 24.95
CA ILE A 214 25.24 8.05 24.58
C ILE A 214 25.62 7.20 25.80
N VAL A 215 24.73 6.30 26.20
CA VAL A 215 24.99 5.30 27.25
C VAL A 215 24.94 3.89 26.65
N SER A 216 25.39 2.92 27.45
CA SER A 216 25.49 1.51 27.03
C SER A 216 24.61 0.64 27.90
N VAL A 217 23.73 -0.12 27.25
CA VAL A 217 22.85 -1.14 27.86
C VAL A 217 23.15 -2.50 27.25
N PHE A 218 22.69 -3.56 27.89
CA PHE A 218 22.91 -4.95 27.47
C PHE A 218 21.58 -5.67 27.46
N ASP A 219 21.40 -6.55 26.50
CA ASP A 219 20.23 -7.43 26.41
C ASP A 219 20.32 -8.62 27.38
N VAL A 220 19.18 -9.18 27.77
CA VAL A 220 19.09 -10.36 28.63
C VAL A 220 19.88 -11.56 28.08
N SER A 221 19.91 -11.78 26.76
CA SER A 221 20.68 -12.85 26.11
C SER A 221 22.19 -12.72 26.34
N GLN A 222 22.68 -11.49 26.53
CA GLN A 222 24.06 -11.15 26.83
C GLN A 222 24.42 -11.33 28.32
N THR A 223 23.48 -11.81 29.14
CA THR A 223 23.69 -11.99 30.59
C THR A 223 23.59 -13.45 31.04
N GLU A 224 24.23 -13.75 32.16
CA GLU A 224 24.19 -15.03 32.87
C GLU A 224 23.81 -14.81 34.35
N GLY A 225 22.98 -15.69 34.91
CA GLY A 225 22.48 -15.57 36.29
C GLY A 225 21.15 -16.30 36.49
N GLY A 226 20.51 -16.08 37.65
CA GLY A 226 19.24 -16.70 38.00
C GLY A 226 18.08 -16.29 37.08
N PRO A 227 16.97 -17.06 37.05
CA PRO A 227 15.80 -16.72 36.26
C PRO A 227 15.28 -15.34 36.68
N LEU A 228 14.79 -14.57 35.71
CA LEU A 228 14.16 -13.29 36.00
C LEU A 228 12.79 -13.53 36.66
N PRO A 229 12.35 -12.64 37.56
CA PRO A 229 10.94 -12.63 37.95
C PRO A 229 10.09 -12.41 36.69
N SER A 230 9.03 -13.20 36.53
CA SER A 230 8.03 -13.02 35.48
C SER A 230 7.38 -11.64 35.66
N ILE A 231 7.71 -10.73 34.74
CA ILE A 231 7.04 -9.43 34.56
C ILE A 231 6.28 -9.54 33.25
N GLY A 232 4.97 -9.31 33.31
CA GLY A 232 4.03 -9.67 32.24
C GLY A 232 3.18 -10.85 32.70
N MET A 233 1.87 -10.75 32.44
CA MET A 233 0.88 -11.78 32.79
C MET A 233 1.17 -13.10 32.07
N GLU A 234 0.61 -14.20 32.57
CA GLU A 234 0.54 -15.45 31.82
C GLU A 234 -0.06 -15.16 30.44
N GLU A 235 0.60 -15.66 29.40
CA GLU A 235 0.31 -15.40 28.00
C GLU A 235 -1.13 -15.86 27.72
N LEU A 236 -2.04 -14.91 27.43
CA LEU A 236 -3.49 -15.15 27.27
C LEU A 236 -3.77 -15.92 25.97
N THR A 237 -3.43 -17.20 26.00
CA THR A 237 -3.43 -18.11 24.86
C THR A 237 -4.80 -18.73 24.64
N GLY A 238 -5.51 -18.28 23.61
CA GLY A 238 -6.63 -19.00 22.98
C GLY A 238 -8.00 -18.84 23.65
N SER A 239 -8.08 -18.65 24.96
CA SER A 239 -9.29 -18.22 25.67
C SER A 239 -8.93 -17.12 26.66
N VAL A 240 -9.72 -16.06 26.74
CA VAL A 240 -9.40 -14.96 27.65
C VAL A 240 -9.92 -15.32 29.04
N GLU A 241 -9.14 -16.10 29.80
CA GLU A 241 -9.46 -16.60 31.17
C GLU A 241 -9.86 -15.51 32.18
N ARG A 242 -9.77 -14.23 31.78
CA ARG A 242 -10.07 -13.03 32.55
C ARG A 242 -10.80 -11.97 31.73
N TYR A 243 -11.57 -12.37 30.71
CA TYR A 243 -12.24 -11.48 29.76
C TYR A 243 -12.98 -10.33 30.45
N GLU A 244 -13.86 -10.64 31.42
CA GLU A 244 -14.64 -9.63 32.14
C GLU A 244 -13.77 -8.61 32.88
N GLU A 245 -12.69 -9.02 33.53
CA GLU A 245 -11.79 -8.09 34.23
C GLU A 245 -11.01 -7.22 33.26
N PHE A 246 -10.60 -7.79 32.12
CA PHE A 246 -9.85 -7.08 31.10
C PHE A 246 -10.74 -6.07 30.36
N PHE A 247 -11.95 -6.48 29.94
CA PHE A 247 -12.93 -5.59 29.34
C PHE A 247 -13.34 -4.47 30.32
N LYS A 248 -13.55 -4.79 31.61
CA LYS A 248 -13.82 -3.79 32.66
C LYS A 248 -12.64 -2.84 32.89
N ALA A 249 -11.39 -3.29 32.70
CA ALA A 249 -10.22 -2.41 32.70
C ALA A 249 -10.19 -1.50 31.46
N LEU A 250 -10.63 -1.98 30.30
CA LEU A 250 -10.82 -1.14 29.10
C LEU A 250 -11.94 -0.10 29.29
N GLU A 251 -13.09 -0.48 29.88
CA GLU A 251 -14.17 0.45 30.24
C GLU A 251 -13.69 1.56 31.17
N GLN A 252 -12.86 1.24 32.17
CA GLN A 252 -12.27 2.24 33.06
C GLN A 252 -11.17 3.09 32.40
N THR A 253 -10.51 2.56 31.36
CA THR A 253 -9.47 3.26 30.58
C THR A 253 -10.06 4.19 29.52
N SER A 254 -11.26 3.86 29.01
CA SER A 254 -11.93 4.61 27.97
C SER A 254 -12.26 6.04 28.42
N PRO A 255 -11.91 7.08 27.64
CA PRO A 255 -12.34 8.46 27.91
C PRO A 255 -13.86 8.66 27.82
N VAL A 256 -14.55 7.74 27.15
CA VAL A 256 -15.96 7.85 26.73
C VAL A 256 -16.74 6.56 27.05
N PRO A 257 -18.06 6.61 27.25
CA PRO A 257 -18.87 5.42 27.46
C PRO A 257 -18.76 4.45 26.28
N MET A 258 -18.73 3.14 26.58
CA MET A 258 -18.80 2.07 25.59
C MET A 258 -20.18 1.39 25.69
N SER A 259 -20.78 1.06 24.55
CA SER A 259 -22.03 0.29 24.45
C SER A 259 -21.91 -0.83 23.42
N PHE A 260 -22.56 -1.95 23.71
CA PHE A 260 -22.83 -3.00 22.72
C PHE A 260 -24.11 -2.65 21.98
N GLU A 261 -24.06 -2.70 20.65
CA GLU A 261 -25.15 -2.37 19.73
C GLU A 261 -25.09 -3.31 18.51
N ASP A 262 -26.22 -3.57 17.87
CA ASP A 262 -26.23 -4.21 16.54
C ASP A 262 -25.96 -3.16 15.45
N ILE A 263 -24.82 -3.26 14.76
CA ILE A 263 -24.28 -2.28 13.82
C ILE A 263 -24.44 -2.81 12.38
N PRO A 264 -25.43 -2.29 11.61
CA PRO A 264 -25.64 -2.75 10.24
C PRO A 264 -24.46 -2.37 9.33
N GLY A 265 -24.02 -3.30 8.47
CA GLY A 265 -23.04 -3.03 7.41
C GLY A 265 -21.64 -3.62 7.62
N GLY A 266 -21.43 -4.46 8.64
CA GLY A 266 -20.21 -5.26 8.77
C GLY A 266 -19.01 -4.55 9.43
N SER A 267 -19.21 -3.38 10.04
CA SER A 267 -18.20 -2.83 10.95
C SER A 267 -18.24 -3.53 12.31
N HIS A 268 -17.08 -3.77 12.92
CA HIS A 268 -16.99 -4.35 14.25
C HIS A 268 -17.24 -3.33 15.38
N GLY A 269 -17.06 -2.04 15.11
CA GLY A 269 -17.29 -0.95 16.06
C GLY A 269 -17.13 0.42 15.40
N TYR A 270 -17.35 1.49 16.17
CA TYR A 270 -16.98 2.86 15.80
C TYR A 270 -17.02 3.82 17.01
N TYR A 271 -16.15 4.83 16.99
CA TYR A 271 -16.21 5.99 17.87
C TYR A 271 -17.06 7.13 17.29
N HIS A 272 -18.17 7.48 17.97
CA HIS A 272 -19.12 8.49 17.50
C HIS A 272 -18.75 9.92 17.96
N LEU A 273 -18.13 10.69 17.06
CA LEU A 273 -17.60 12.04 17.34
C LEU A 273 -18.60 13.01 17.98
N ALA A 274 -19.86 13.02 17.54
CA ALA A 274 -20.87 13.98 18.03
C ALA A 274 -21.52 13.58 19.37
N GLU A 275 -21.50 12.29 19.71
CA GLU A 275 -22.13 11.76 20.94
C GLU A 275 -21.09 11.40 22.00
N GLN A 276 -19.79 11.40 21.65
CA GLN A 276 -18.67 11.08 22.52
C GLN A 276 -18.88 9.73 23.22
N ARG A 277 -19.10 8.68 22.41
CA ARG A 277 -19.26 7.27 22.83
C ARG A 277 -18.62 6.31 21.84
N ILE A 278 -18.35 5.10 22.27
CA ILE A 278 -17.88 3.97 21.45
C ILE A 278 -19.02 2.96 21.33
N ALA A 279 -19.33 2.55 20.09
CA ALA A 279 -20.22 1.43 19.80
C ALA A 279 -19.39 0.19 19.40
N ILE A 280 -19.78 -0.98 19.90
CA ILE A 280 -19.16 -2.28 19.60
C ILE A 280 -20.26 -3.25 19.14
N GLN A 281 -19.99 -4.02 18.08
CA GLN A 281 -20.94 -4.98 17.52
C GLN A 281 -21.29 -6.09 18.53
N GLU A 282 -22.59 -6.34 18.73
CA GLU A 282 -23.09 -7.49 19.50
C GLU A 282 -22.75 -8.83 18.81
N GLY A 283 -22.46 -9.85 19.64
CA GLY A 283 -22.25 -11.24 19.17
C GLY A 283 -20.86 -11.58 18.62
N MET A 284 -19.89 -10.68 18.75
CA MET A 284 -18.48 -10.96 18.39
C MET A 284 -17.78 -11.87 19.41
N SER A 285 -16.67 -12.51 19.00
CA SER A 285 -15.80 -13.24 19.93
C SER A 285 -15.15 -12.29 20.95
N GLU A 286 -14.79 -12.82 22.12
CA GLU A 286 -14.09 -12.07 23.17
C GLU A 286 -12.85 -11.35 22.65
N LEU A 287 -11.97 -12.09 21.95
CA LEU A 287 -10.73 -11.55 21.37
C LEU A 287 -11.00 -10.41 20.38
N GLN A 288 -11.99 -10.56 19.48
CA GLN A 288 -12.33 -9.51 18.51
C GLN A 288 -12.90 -8.28 19.23
N THR A 289 -13.75 -8.51 20.23
CA THR A 289 -14.31 -7.44 21.08
C THR A 289 -13.20 -6.65 21.79
N LEU A 290 -12.17 -7.31 22.31
CA LEU A 290 -11.00 -6.63 22.89
C LEU A 290 -10.21 -5.82 21.85
N LYS A 291 -9.91 -6.41 20.68
CA LYS A 291 -9.21 -5.73 19.58
C LYS A 291 -9.95 -4.44 19.17
N THR A 292 -11.25 -4.54 18.93
CA THR A 292 -12.11 -3.42 18.55
C THR A 292 -12.20 -2.37 19.65
N ALA A 293 -12.44 -2.76 20.91
CA ALA A 293 -12.50 -1.81 22.02
C ALA A 293 -11.21 -0.99 22.16
N ILE A 294 -10.04 -1.63 22.04
CA ILE A 294 -8.75 -0.93 22.11
C ILE A 294 -8.56 0.03 20.92
N HIS A 295 -8.97 -0.36 19.71
CA HIS A 295 -8.91 0.48 18.50
C HIS A 295 -9.80 1.73 18.63
N GLU A 296 -11.05 1.57 19.07
CA GLU A 296 -11.96 2.69 19.26
C GLU A 296 -11.56 3.59 20.44
N ILE A 297 -10.97 3.03 21.51
CA ILE A 297 -10.35 3.82 22.58
C ILE A 297 -9.20 4.66 22.03
N ALA A 298 -8.35 4.10 21.15
CA ALA A 298 -7.27 4.85 20.50
C ALA A 298 -7.81 5.99 19.63
N HIS A 299 -8.87 5.75 18.84
CA HIS A 299 -9.60 6.80 18.12
C HIS A 299 -10.14 7.89 19.04
N SER A 300 -10.78 7.53 20.15
CA SER A 300 -11.32 8.51 21.10
C SER A 300 -10.24 9.38 21.75
N LYS A 301 -9.05 8.81 22.05
CA LYS A 301 -7.93 9.55 22.66
C LYS A 301 -7.19 10.44 21.66
N LEU A 302 -6.98 9.98 20.43
CA LEU A 302 -6.17 10.68 19.44
C LEU A 302 -6.96 11.64 18.55
N HIS A 303 -8.25 11.34 18.33
CA HIS A 303 -9.01 11.90 17.22
C HIS A 303 -10.37 12.46 17.61
N ALA A 304 -10.69 12.58 18.91
CA ALA A 304 -11.79 13.39 19.38
C ALA A 304 -11.70 14.82 18.82
N ILE A 305 -12.86 15.40 18.50
CA ILE A 305 -13.01 16.81 18.16
C ILE A 305 -13.61 17.49 19.38
N ASP A 306 -12.91 18.48 19.94
CA ASP A 306 -13.52 19.41 20.88
C ASP A 306 -14.50 20.32 20.10
N PRO A 307 -15.81 20.29 20.40
CA PRO A 307 -16.81 21.12 19.71
C PRO A 307 -16.60 22.63 19.92
N GLU A 308 -15.81 23.01 20.93
CA GLU A 308 -15.55 24.39 21.34
C GLU A 308 -14.18 24.90 20.83
N ALA A 309 -13.35 24.03 20.23
CA ALA A 309 -12.06 24.39 19.65
C ALA A 309 -12.20 25.30 18.42
N LEU A 310 -11.22 26.20 18.24
CA LEU A 310 -11.23 27.17 17.16
C LEU A 310 -11.13 26.48 15.80
N ALA A 311 -11.82 27.00 14.78
CA ALA A 311 -11.81 26.43 13.43
C ALA A 311 -10.41 26.31 12.78
N ILE A 312 -9.40 26.99 13.34
CA ILE A 312 -7.98 26.88 12.94
C ILE A 312 -7.38 25.57 13.48
N GLU A 313 -7.69 25.20 14.73
CA GLU A 313 -7.21 23.95 15.35
C GLU A 313 -7.89 22.72 14.73
N GLN A 314 -9.12 22.88 14.22
CA GLN A 314 -9.82 21.84 13.45
C GLN A 314 -9.21 21.62 12.05
N ALA A 315 -8.47 22.60 11.50
CA ALA A 315 -7.84 22.52 10.19
C ALA A 315 -6.46 21.80 10.21
N ASP A 316 -5.78 21.79 11.36
CA ASP A 316 -4.51 21.06 11.57
C ASP A 316 -4.72 19.56 11.90
N ARG A 317 -5.95 19.04 11.81
CA ARG A 317 -6.26 17.63 12.11
C ARG A 317 -5.66 16.69 11.04
N PRO A 318 -5.02 15.56 11.42
CA PRO A 318 -4.52 14.59 10.46
C PRO A 318 -5.61 14.03 9.52
N ASP A 319 -5.20 13.72 8.30
CA ASP A 319 -6.05 13.09 7.29
C ASP A 319 -6.59 11.73 7.77
N SER A 320 -7.70 11.27 7.18
CA SER A 320 -8.37 10.05 7.67
C SER A 320 -7.48 8.80 7.62
N ARG A 321 -6.58 8.67 6.64
CA ARG A 321 -5.69 7.50 6.58
C ARG A 321 -4.68 7.55 7.73
N THR A 322 -4.09 8.72 8.00
CA THR A 322 -3.20 8.89 9.17
C THR A 322 -3.89 8.58 10.49
N ARG A 323 -5.18 8.92 10.63
CA ARG A 323 -5.94 8.60 11.84
C ARG A 323 -6.12 7.09 12.04
N GLU A 324 -6.52 6.36 10.99
CA GLU A 324 -6.61 4.89 11.08
C GLU A 324 -5.24 4.25 11.36
N VAL A 325 -4.17 4.67 10.66
CA VAL A 325 -2.81 4.11 10.91
C VAL A 325 -2.40 4.31 12.36
N GLN A 326 -2.66 5.48 12.95
CA GLN A 326 -2.32 5.76 14.34
C GLN A 326 -3.15 4.90 15.31
N ALA A 327 -4.46 4.79 15.12
CA ALA A 327 -5.34 3.98 15.96
C ALA A 327 -4.98 2.48 15.88
N GLU A 328 -4.83 1.94 14.67
CA GLU A 328 -4.50 0.53 14.44
C GLU A 328 -3.12 0.17 14.99
N SER A 329 -2.13 1.07 14.84
CA SER A 329 -0.78 0.87 15.39
C SER A 329 -0.74 0.88 16.92
N VAL A 330 -1.56 1.72 17.55
CA VAL A 330 -1.75 1.72 19.00
C VAL A 330 -2.43 0.44 19.44
N ALA A 331 -3.51 0.03 18.76
CA ALA A 331 -4.25 -1.18 19.07
C ALA A 331 -3.37 -2.43 18.98
N TYR A 332 -2.60 -2.57 17.89
CA TYR A 332 -1.61 -3.63 17.73
C TYR A 332 -0.59 -3.66 18.87
N ALA A 333 0.02 -2.52 19.22
CA ALA A 333 1.05 -2.46 20.26
C ALA A 333 0.50 -2.80 21.66
N VAL A 334 -0.75 -2.43 21.96
CA VAL A 334 -1.43 -2.79 23.22
C VAL A 334 -1.82 -4.28 23.22
N CYS A 335 -2.42 -4.79 22.15
CA CYS A 335 -2.78 -6.22 22.03
C CYS A 335 -1.54 -7.12 22.17
N GLN A 336 -0.44 -6.75 21.50
CA GLN A 336 0.82 -7.47 21.52
C GLN A 336 1.50 -7.46 22.91
N TYR A 337 1.24 -6.45 23.75
CA TYR A 337 1.72 -6.41 25.14
C TYR A 337 1.01 -7.45 26.03
N TYR A 338 -0.30 -7.63 25.84
CA TYR A 338 -1.12 -8.57 26.61
C TYR A 338 -1.14 -10.00 26.05
N GLY A 339 -0.38 -10.28 24.98
CA GLY A 339 -0.33 -11.60 24.34
C GLY A 339 -1.58 -11.97 23.55
N LEU A 340 -2.45 -11.01 23.26
CA LEU A 340 -3.61 -11.22 22.39
C LEU A 340 -3.14 -11.49 20.95
N ASP A 341 -3.77 -12.42 20.23
CA ASP A 341 -3.33 -12.78 18.87
C ASP A 341 -3.45 -11.59 17.91
N THR A 342 -2.31 -11.15 17.36
CA THR A 342 -2.20 -10.04 16.42
C THR A 342 -1.98 -10.49 14.96
N SER A 343 -2.23 -11.75 14.65
CA SER A 343 -2.08 -12.34 13.32
C SER A 343 -2.84 -11.56 12.24
N ASP A 344 -4.12 -11.24 12.46
CA ASP A 344 -5.00 -10.53 11.51
C ASP A 344 -4.58 -9.08 11.19
N TYR A 345 -3.72 -8.44 11.99
CA TYR A 345 -3.31 -7.05 11.74
C TYR A 345 -2.31 -6.98 10.58
N SER A 346 -2.63 -6.20 9.54
CA SER A 346 -1.79 -6.03 8.34
C SER A 346 -1.51 -4.56 8.05
N PHE A 347 -0.21 -4.22 7.98
CA PHE A 347 0.26 -2.85 7.79
C PHE A 347 0.76 -2.58 6.36
N GLY A 348 0.29 -3.35 5.37
CA GLY A 348 0.76 -3.27 3.98
C GLY A 348 0.59 -1.89 3.32
N TYR A 349 -0.38 -1.09 3.79
CA TYR A 349 -0.62 0.27 3.33
C TYR A 349 0.37 1.32 3.88
N VAL A 350 1.25 0.97 4.84
CA VAL A 350 2.11 1.94 5.55
C VAL A 350 3.08 2.68 4.64
N ALA A 351 3.63 2.04 3.61
CA ALA A 351 4.47 2.69 2.61
C ALA A 351 3.71 3.80 1.84
N GLY A 352 2.43 3.54 1.50
CA GLY A 352 1.54 4.53 0.90
C GLY A 352 1.11 5.65 1.86
N TRP A 353 1.07 5.37 3.17
CA TRP A 353 0.81 6.39 4.21
C TRP A 353 2.01 7.30 4.48
N SER A 354 3.25 6.81 4.30
CA SER A 354 4.47 7.63 4.42
C SER A 354 4.77 8.48 3.20
N SER A 355 4.28 8.11 2.02
CA SER A 355 4.51 8.84 0.78
C SER A 355 4.02 10.29 0.86
N GLY A 356 4.86 11.23 0.42
CA GLY A 356 4.57 12.67 0.40
C GLY A 356 4.71 13.40 1.75
N LYS A 357 5.03 12.72 2.86
CA LYS A 357 5.21 13.35 4.19
C LYS A 357 6.67 13.61 4.51
N ASP A 358 6.92 14.65 5.32
CA ASP A 358 8.27 14.95 5.78
C ASP A 358 8.70 14.08 6.99
N LEU A 359 10.02 13.99 7.20
CA LEU A 359 10.62 13.20 8.29
C LEU A 359 10.18 13.65 9.70
N LYS A 360 9.69 14.88 9.85
CA LYS A 360 9.26 15.48 11.12
C LYS A 360 7.80 15.15 11.41
N GLU A 361 6.92 15.15 10.42
CA GLU A 361 5.53 14.68 10.50
C GLU A 361 5.49 13.19 10.84
N LEU A 362 6.26 12.37 10.12
CA LEU A 362 6.37 10.94 10.33
C LEU A 362 6.85 10.62 11.76
N LYS A 363 7.90 11.30 12.21
CA LYS A 363 8.42 11.17 13.58
C LYS A 363 7.43 11.65 14.65
N ALA A 364 6.67 12.70 14.39
CA ALA A 364 5.62 13.16 15.30
C ALA A 364 4.52 12.11 15.44
N SER A 365 4.07 11.51 14.33
CA SER A 365 3.09 10.41 14.35
C SER A 365 3.59 9.19 15.13
N LEU A 366 4.86 8.80 14.96
CA LEU A 366 5.42 7.64 15.68
C LEU A 366 5.59 7.90 17.19
N GLU A 367 5.97 9.11 17.61
CA GLU A 367 5.99 9.46 19.03
C GLU A 367 4.57 9.51 19.61
N THR A 368 3.56 9.98 18.84
CA THR A 368 2.14 9.91 19.23
C THR A 368 1.70 8.47 19.47
N ILE A 369 1.92 7.56 18.50
CA ILE A 369 1.61 6.13 18.64
C ILE A 369 2.26 5.53 19.89
N ARG A 370 3.57 5.76 20.08
CA ARG A 370 4.31 5.24 21.23
C ARG A 370 3.80 5.85 22.56
N ALA A 371 3.48 7.14 22.60
CA ALA A 371 2.99 7.81 23.79
C ALA A 371 1.62 7.27 24.22
N THR A 372 0.69 7.14 23.28
CA THR A 372 -0.67 6.63 23.55
C THR A 372 -0.67 5.15 23.88
N ALA A 373 0.14 4.32 23.20
CA ALA A 373 0.31 2.92 23.57
C ALA A 373 0.90 2.78 25.00
N HIS A 374 1.89 3.61 25.36
CA HIS A 374 2.45 3.62 26.71
C HIS A 374 1.43 4.03 27.77
N GLU A 375 0.63 5.07 27.49
CA GLU A 375 -0.45 5.52 28.37
C GLU A 375 -1.49 4.42 28.56
N LEU A 376 -2.00 3.82 27.48
CA LEU A 376 -3.00 2.76 27.54
C LEU A 376 -2.51 1.55 28.32
N ILE A 377 -1.32 1.00 28.00
CA ILE A 377 -0.75 -0.14 28.74
C ILE A 377 -0.63 0.20 30.24
N THR A 378 -0.07 1.37 30.57
CA THR A 378 0.14 1.76 31.98
C THR A 378 -1.17 1.96 32.73
N THR A 379 -2.20 2.48 32.07
CA THR A 379 -3.54 2.69 32.65
C THR A 379 -4.28 1.36 32.83
N ILE A 380 -4.32 0.51 31.79
CA ILE A 380 -4.95 -0.82 31.84
C ILE A 380 -4.27 -1.69 32.91
N ASP A 381 -2.93 -1.74 32.97
CA ASP A 381 -2.18 -2.43 34.03
C ASP A 381 -2.57 -1.93 35.43
N GLY A 382 -2.76 -0.61 35.58
CA GLY A 382 -3.22 0.01 36.82
C GLY A 382 -4.61 -0.46 37.24
N HIS A 383 -5.56 -0.49 36.31
CA HIS A 383 -6.92 -0.98 36.54
C HIS A 383 -6.96 -2.49 36.82
N LEU A 384 -6.23 -3.30 36.05
CA LEU A 384 -6.09 -4.75 36.29
C LEU A 384 -5.51 -5.03 37.68
N ALA A 385 -4.45 -4.33 38.07
CA ALA A 385 -3.84 -4.48 39.40
C ALA A 385 -4.72 -3.96 40.55
N GLN A 386 -5.69 -3.08 40.27
CA GLN A 386 -6.71 -2.67 41.23
C GLN A 386 -7.81 -3.74 41.35
N LEU A 387 -8.39 -4.19 40.24
CA LEU A 387 -9.41 -5.23 40.19
C LEU A 387 -8.93 -6.53 40.87
N GLN A 388 -7.68 -6.92 40.64
CA GLN A 388 -7.03 -8.03 41.35
C GLN A 388 -7.03 -7.89 42.88
N LYS A 389 -6.69 -6.69 43.39
CA LYS A 389 -6.68 -6.41 44.84
C LYS A 389 -8.09 -6.36 45.41
N GLU A 390 -9.05 -5.82 44.66
CA GLU A 390 -10.46 -5.81 45.06
C GLU A 390 -11.01 -7.24 45.16
N ARG A 391 -10.70 -8.12 44.18
CA ARG A 391 -11.08 -9.53 44.22
C ARG A 391 -10.47 -10.25 45.42
N GLN A 392 -9.16 -10.07 45.67
CA GLN A 392 -8.48 -10.64 46.84
C GLN A 392 -9.08 -10.12 48.16
N ALA A 393 -9.34 -8.81 48.28
CA ALA A 393 -9.95 -8.22 49.47
C ALA A 393 -11.40 -8.67 49.70
N GLN A 394 -12.15 -9.00 48.65
CA GLN A 394 -13.49 -9.60 48.76
C GLN A 394 -13.43 -11.06 49.20
N GLN A 395 -12.44 -11.83 48.73
CA GLN A 395 -12.21 -13.21 49.15
C GLN A 395 -11.69 -13.32 50.61
N GLU A 396 -11.00 -12.29 51.12
CA GLU A 396 -10.51 -12.24 52.51
C GLU A 396 -11.53 -11.69 53.53
N GLN A 397 -12.72 -11.23 53.12
CA GLN A 397 -13.75 -10.75 54.06
C GLN A 397 -14.62 -11.89 54.61
N PRO A 398 -14.70 -12.09 55.95
CA PRO A 398 -15.64 -13.05 56.51
C PRO A 398 -17.08 -12.53 56.38
N GLN A 399 -17.91 -13.26 55.62
CA GLN A 399 -19.31 -12.94 55.39
C GLN A 399 -20.09 -12.79 56.71
N THR A 400 -20.47 -11.56 57.04
CA THR A 400 -21.40 -11.24 58.14
C THR A 400 -22.81 -10.98 57.58
N ALA A 401 -23.56 -12.07 57.35
CA ALA A 401 -24.95 -11.99 56.93
C ALA A 401 -25.87 -11.43 58.05
N PRO A 402 -26.78 -10.49 57.76
CA PRO A 402 -27.83 -10.08 58.70
C PRO A 402 -28.95 -11.13 58.78
N LEU A 403 -29.28 -11.59 59.99
CA LEU A 403 -30.47 -12.40 60.26
C LEU A 403 -31.64 -11.50 60.70
N GLU A 404 -32.81 -11.66 60.07
CA GLU A 404 -34.10 -11.99 60.71
C GLU A 404 -35.30 -11.75 59.76
N GLN A 405 -36.09 -12.78 59.45
CA GLN A 405 -37.47 -12.92 59.98
C GLN A 405 -38.05 -14.33 59.75
N ALA A 406 -38.88 -14.76 60.71
CA ALA A 406 -39.46 -16.10 60.94
C ALA A 406 -40.29 -16.71 59.77
N ALA A 407 -40.62 -18.02 59.71
CA ALA A 407 -40.72 -19.10 60.72
C ALA A 407 -40.55 -20.52 60.05
N GLU A 408 -40.74 -21.72 60.64
CA GLU A 408 -41.20 -22.14 61.99
C GLU A 408 -40.52 -23.43 62.55
N GLN A 409 -41.13 -24.62 62.40
CA GLN A 409 -40.84 -25.89 63.15
C GLN A 409 -41.42 -27.15 62.41
N PRO A 410 -41.16 -28.43 62.80
CA PRO A 410 -39.90 -29.07 63.29
C PRO A 410 -39.65 -30.58 62.91
N ASP A 411 -38.39 -31.03 63.08
CA ASP A 411 -37.89 -32.41 63.45
C ASP A 411 -38.16 -33.66 62.55
N PRO A 412 -37.41 -34.80 62.70
CA PRO A 412 -36.19 -35.04 63.48
C PRO A 412 -35.03 -35.75 62.74
N GLY A 413 -33.77 -35.42 63.04
CA GLY A 413 -32.61 -36.21 62.59
C GLY A 413 -31.22 -35.71 63.04
N SER A 414 -30.46 -36.58 63.72
CA SER A 414 -29.06 -36.41 64.18
C SER A 414 -28.75 -35.27 65.18
N ALA A 415 -28.16 -35.65 66.32
CA ALA A 415 -27.67 -34.72 67.34
C ALA A 415 -26.31 -34.08 67.00
N PHE A 416 -25.63 -34.53 65.93
CA PHE A 416 -24.29 -34.09 65.56
C PHE A 416 -24.26 -32.62 65.12
N SER A 417 -25.22 -32.21 64.28
CA SER A 417 -25.34 -30.86 63.72
C SER A 417 -25.66 -29.76 64.75
N LYS A 418 -25.95 -30.13 66.01
CA LYS A 418 -26.24 -29.20 67.12
C LYS A 418 -25.01 -28.85 67.96
N LEU A 419 -23.84 -29.46 67.68
CA LEU A 419 -22.57 -29.13 68.33
C LEU A 419 -21.93 -27.87 67.72
N PRO A 420 -21.19 -27.04 68.49
CA PRO A 420 -20.41 -25.93 67.95
C PRO A 420 -19.37 -26.40 66.92
N PRO A 421 -19.00 -25.60 65.90
CA PRO A 421 -18.09 -26.01 64.83
C PRO A 421 -16.75 -26.58 65.31
N LYS A 422 -16.18 -26.03 66.39
CA LYS A 422 -14.95 -26.56 67.01
C LYS A 422 -15.10 -27.99 67.54
N GLN A 423 -16.25 -28.34 68.12
CA GLN A 423 -16.48 -29.68 68.67
C GLN A 423 -16.82 -30.70 67.57
N GLN A 424 -17.49 -30.25 66.49
CA GLN A 424 -17.64 -31.07 65.29
C GLN A 424 -16.27 -31.38 64.67
N GLN A 425 -15.40 -30.38 64.52
CA GLN A 425 -14.04 -30.57 64.01
C GLN A 425 -13.20 -31.51 64.90
N GLU A 426 -13.18 -31.30 66.22
CA GLU A 426 -12.47 -32.18 67.16
C GLU A 426 -12.96 -33.64 67.10
N MET A 427 -14.27 -33.87 66.90
CA MET A 427 -14.81 -35.23 66.69
C MET A 427 -14.39 -35.81 65.33
N THR A 428 -14.45 -35.03 64.25
CA THR A 428 -14.02 -35.46 62.91
C THR A 428 -12.53 -35.80 62.87
N ASP A 429 -11.68 -35.00 63.49
CA ASP A 429 -10.24 -35.24 63.61
C ASP A 429 -9.96 -36.50 64.46
N SER A 430 -10.75 -36.75 65.50
CA SER A 430 -10.65 -37.97 66.31
C SER A 430 -11.11 -39.23 65.57
N VAL A 431 -12.14 -39.15 64.72
CA VAL A 431 -12.59 -40.27 63.86
C VAL A 431 -11.55 -40.54 62.77
N LYS A 432 -11.01 -39.49 62.13
CA LYS A 432 -9.92 -39.61 61.15
C LYS A 432 -8.69 -40.27 61.76
N ALA A 433 -8.26 -39.86 62.96
CA ALA A 433 -7.13 -40.48 63.65
C ALA A 433 -7.36 -41.97 64.00
N MET A 434 -8.60 -42.35 64.37
CA MET A 434 -8.95 -43.74 64.65
C MET A 434 -8.92 -44.61 63.39
N LEU A 435 -9.49 -44.13 62.27
CA LEU A 435 -9.44 -44.81 60.98
C LEU A 435 -8.00 -44.93 60.45
N GLN A 436 -7.20 -43.87 60.56
CA GLN A 436 -5.78 -43.87 60.19
C GLN A 436 -4.98 -44.94 60.97
N THR A 437 -5.30 -45.11 62.26
CA THR A 437 -4.67 -46.14 63.12
C THR A 437 -5.06 -47.57 62.70
N LEU A 438 -6.28 -47.79 62.22
CA LEU A 438 -6.73 -49.08 61.69
C LEU A 438 -6.04 -49.41 60.35
N ILE A 439 -5.91 -48.41 59.47
CA ILE A 439 -5.20 -48.52 58.19
C ILE A 439 -3.73 -48.88 58.41
N GLU A 440 -3.04 -48.20 59.34
CA GLU A 440 -1.66 -48.53 59.71
C GLU A 440 -1.53 -49.94 60.32
N ALA A 441 -2.52 -50.39 61.10
CA ALA A 441 -2.52 -51.72 61.70
C ALA A 441 -2.72 -52.84 60.66
N ASP A 442 -3.60 -52.64 59.68
CA ASP A 442 -3.81 -53.56 58.56
C ASP A 442 -2.56 -53.63 57.68
N LEU A 443 -2.06 -52.49 57.19
CA LEU A 443 -0.83 -52.42 56.39
C LEU A 443 0.37 -53.07 57.09
N LYS A 444 0.49 -52.94 58.41
CA LYS A 444 1.59 -53.52 59.20
C LYS A 444 1.43 -55.00 59.51
N SER A 445 0.21 -55.56 59.41
CA SER A 445 -0.08 -56.96 59.75
C SER A 445 -0.27 -57.86 58.52
N THR A 446 -0.84 -57.34 57.43
CA THR A 446 -1.13 -58.08 56.19
C THR A 446 -0.45 -57.49 54.94
N GLY A 447 0.01 -56.23 54.98
CA GLY A 447 0.59 -55.53 53.83
C GLY A 447 -0.43 -54.77 52.97
N GLU A 448 -1.72 -54.94 53.23
CA GLU A 448 -2.83 -54.31 52.50
C GLU A 448 -3.91 -53.86 53.49
N VAL A 449 -4.64 -52.78 53.18
CA VAL A 449 -5.77 -52.32 54.02
C VAL A 449 -6.93 -53.31 53.89
N SER A 450 -7.49 -53.77 55.02
CA SER A 450 -8.59 -54.73 54.98
C SER A 450 -9.89 -54.10 54.46
N GLN A 451 -10.73 -54.93 53.85
CA GLN A 451 -11.98 -54.47 53.22
C GLN A 451 -12.91 -53.77 54.23
N GLY A 452 -13.02 -54.27 55.46
CA GLY A 452 -13.83 -53.62 56.50
C GLY A 452 -13.30 -52.26 56.95
N THR A 453 -11.98 -52.04 56.90
CA THR A 453 -11.36 -50.73 57.17
C THR A 453 -11.60 -49.75 56.02
N LYS A 454 -11.62 -50.22 54.76
CA LYS A 454 -11.99 -49.41 53.58
C LYS A 454 -13.45 -48.96 53.66
N GLU A 455 -14.37 -49.89 53.93
CA GLU A 455 -15.80 -49.62 54.08
C GLU A 455 -16.08 -48.64 55.23
N ALA A 456 -15.42 -48.81 56.39
CA ALA A 456 -15.56 -47.90 57.52
C ALA A 456 -14.99 -46.48 57.26
N ALA A 457 -13.96 -46.34 56.41
CA ALA A 457 -13.47 -45.03 55.98
C ALA A 457 -14.47 -44.34 55.04
N GLN A 458 -15.03 -45.10 54.10
CA GLN A 458 -16.00 -44.61 53.12
C GLN A 458 -17.34 -44.21 53.77
N GLU A 459 -17.85 -44.98 54.74
CA GLU A 459 -19.03 -44.61 55.55
C GLU A 459 -18.85 -43.29 56.34
N GLN A 460 -17.61 -42.89 56.63
CA GLN A 460 -17.30 -41.63 57.32
C GLN A 460 -16.90 -40.50 56.35
N GLY A 461 -17.03 -40.70 55.03
CA GLY A 461 -16.77 -39.69 54.01
C GLY A 461 -15.29 -39.48 53.65
N PHE A 462 -14.45 -40.51 53.85
CA PHE A 462 -13.02 -40.46 53.51
C PHE A 462 -12.63 -41.52 52.48
N THR A 463 -11.72 -41.15 51.59
CA THR A 463 -11.00 -42.02 50.65
C THR A 463 -9.61 -42.34 51.19
N ILE A 464 -9.01 -43.45 50.73
CA ILE A 464 -7.66 -43.87 51.14
C ILE A 464 -6.72 -43.73 49.94
N ALA A 465 -5.75 -42.83 50.04
CA ALA A 465 -4.75 -42.61 49.02
C ALA A 465 -3.77 -43.80 48.92
N GLY A 466 -3.03 -43.88 47.80
CA GLY A 466 -2.12 -45.00 47.52
C GLY A 466 -0.95 -45.18 48.49
N ASP A 467 -0.67 -44.20 49.36
CA ASP A 467 0.30 -44.27 50.44
C ASP A 467 -0.29 -44.69 51.80
N GLY A 468 -1.60 -44.89 51.86
CA GLY A 468 -2.34 -45.23 53.08
C GLY A 468 -2.88 -44.03 53.87
N SER A 469 -2.78 -42.80 53.37
CA SER A 469 -3.35 -41.61 54.03
C SER A 469 -4.85 -41.43 53.75
N LEU A 470 -5.59 -40.88 54.71
CA LEU A 470 -7.02 -40.57 54.56
C LEU A 470 -7.24 -39.16 53.98
N GLU A 471 -7.90 -39.12 52.83
CA GLU A 471 -8.35 -37.90 52.14
C GLU A 471 -9.86 -37.77 52.27
N LYS A 472 -10.40 -36.55 52.15
CA LYS A 472 -11.85 -36.33 52.23
C LYS A 472 -12.45 -36.62 50.85
N ALA A 473 -13.50 -37.42 50.77
CA ALA A 473 -14.14 -37.71 49.49
C ALA A 473 -14.69 -36.42 48.87
N GLU A 474 -14.30 -36.12 47.63
CA GLU A 474 -14.96 -35.12 46.80
C GLU A 474 -16.33 -35.62 46.37
N ALA A 475 -17.27 -34.70 46.14
CA ALA A 475 -18.61 -35.07 45.68
C ALA A 475 -18.52 -35.62 44.23
N PRO A 476 -19.24 -36.71 43.90
CA PRO A 476 -19.26 -37.23 42.53
C PRO A 476 -19.83 -36.17 41.59
N GLN A 477 -19.09 -35.85 40.54
CA GLN A 477 -19.49 -34.89 39.49
C GLN A 477 -20.39 -35.53 38.41
N GLU A 478 -20.52 -36.86 38.43
CA GLU A 478 -21.33 -37.61 37.48
C GLU A 478 -21.97 -38.84 38.14
N ALA A 479 -23.11 -39.29 37.59
CA ALA A 479 -23.78 -40.52 37.97
C ALA A 479 -24.55 -41.13 36.79
N ALA A 480 -24.52 -42.46 36.67
CA ALA A 480 -25.44 -43.19 35.80
C ALA A 480 -26.40 -44.06 36.61
N TYR A 481 -27.64 -44.15 36.17
CA TYR A 481 -28.71 -44.93 36.78
C TYR A 481 -29.32 -45.87 35.76
N ARG A 482 -29.60 -47.11 36.15
CA ARG A 482 -30.44 -48.04 35.41
C ARG A 482 -31.89 -47.92 35.90
N LEU A 483 -32.83 -47.83 34.97
CA LEU A 483 -34.26 -47.68 35.24
C LEU A 483 -34.99 -49.04 35.20
N GLU A 484 -36.15 -49.13 35.84
CA GLU A 484 -36.99 -50.35 35.83
C GLU A 484 -37.48 -50.74 34.43
N SER A 485 -37.52 -49.81 33.47
CA SER A 485 -37.83 -50.08 32.06
C SER A 485 -36.73 -50.83 31.31
N GLY A 486 -35.50 -50.84 31.84
CA GLY A 486 -34.28 -51.30 31.16
C GLY A 486 -33.50 -50.20 30.46
N ASP A 487 -33.99 -48.96 30.49
CA ASP A 487 -33.29 -47.77 30.01
C ASP A 487 -32.24 -47.29 31.02
N TYR A 488 -31.39 -46.35 30.60
CA TYR A 488 -30.33 -45.76 31.40
C TYR A 488 -30.43 -44.23 31.40
N LEU A 489 -30.15 -43.61 32.54
CA LEU A 489 -30.06 -42.15 32.70
C LEU A 489 -28.67 -41.79 33.18
N TYR A 490 -27.95 -40.98 32.40
CA TYR A 490 -26.65 -40.42 32.76
C TYR A 490 -26.81 -38.95 33.11
N ILE A 491 -26.14 -38.47 34.16
CA ILE A 491 -26.22 -37.10 34.67
C ILE A 491 -24.82 -36.61 35.04
N GLN A 492 -24.45 -35.41 34.60
CA GLN A 492 -23.20 -34.72 34.92
C GLN A 492 -23.50 -33.33 35.50
N THR A 493 -22.67 -32.83 36.41
CA THR A 493 -22.75 -31.45 36.91
C THR A 493 -22.27 -30.45 35.86
N SER A 494 -23.08 -29.44 35.56
CA SER A 494 -22.72 -28.30 34.69
C SER A 494 -22.77 -26.97 35.47
N GLU A 495 -22.24 -25.88 34.89
CA GLU A 495 -22.05 -24.60 35.62
C GLU A 495 -23.33 -24.01 36.22
N ASN A 496 -24.48 -24.29 35.60
CA ASN A 496 -25.80 -23.78 36.01
C ASN A 496 -26.75 -24.86 36.55
N GLY A 497 -26.30 -26.12 36.68
CA GLY A 497 -27.16 -27.23 37.11
C GLY A 497 -26.63 -28.61 36.71
N TYR A 498 -27.42 -29.34 35.92
CA TYR A 498 -27.12 -30.71 35.52
C TYR A 498 -27.41 -30.95 34.04
N ASP A 499 -26.44 -31.53 33.33
CA ASP A 499 -26.63 -32.04 31.97
C ASP A 499 -26.97 -33.53 32.07
N TYR A 500 -27.88 -34.02 31.22
CA TYR A 500 -28.29 -35.41 31.24
C TYR A 500 -28.53 -36.01 29.86
N THR A 501 -28.37 -37.33 29.78
CA THR A 501 -28.63 -38.12 28.57
C THR A 501 -29.38 -39.39 28.95
N LEU A 502 -30.51 -39.63 28.28
CA LEU A 502 -31.30 -40.85 28.41
C LEU A 502 -30.93 -41.81 27.28
N TYR A 503 -30.58 -43.05 27.64
CA TYR A 503 -30.25 -44.12 26.69
C TYR A 503 -31.23 -45.28 26.79
N GLY A 504 -31.53 -45.91 25.66
CA GLY A 504 -32.34 -47.11 25.60
C GLY A 504 -31.59 -48.38 26.03
N PRO A 505 -32.26 -49.55 26.06
CA PRO A 505 -31.66 -50.80 26.51
C PRO A 505 -30.60 -51.37 25.55
N ASP A 506 -30.46 -50.79 24.35
CA ASP A 506 -29.40 -51.04 23.37
C ASP A 506 -28.25 -50.00 23.44
N TYR A 507 -28.22 -49.20 24.52
CA TYR A 507 -27.27 -48.12 24.79
C TYR A 507 -27.30 -46.95 23.79
N LYS A 508 -28.34 -46.85 22.96
CA LYS A 508 -28.51 -45.69 22.08
C LYS A 508 -29.15 -44.52 22.78
N GLU A 509 -28.69 -43.33 22.46
CA GLU A 509 -29.27 -42.08 22.92
C GLU A 509 -30.72 -41.96 22.43
N LEU A 510 -31.63 -41.69 23.38
CA LEU A 510 -33.05 -41.48 23.14
C LEU A 510 -33.40 -39.99 23.20
N ASP A 511 -32.85 -39.29 24.19
CA ASP A 511 -33.07 -37.87 24.44
C ASP A 511 -31.95 -37.31 25.35
N GLY A 512 -31.75 -36.01 25.35
CA GLY A 512 -30.73 -35.32 26.14
C GLY A 512 -31.07 -33.86 26.39
N GLY A 513 -30.65 -33.32 27.53
CA GLY A 513 -30.98 -31.95 27.91
C GLY A 513 -30.29 -31.47 29.17
N GLN A 514 -30.69 -30.27 29.61
CA GLN A 514 -30.13 -29.58 30.77
C GLN A 514 -31.23 -29.29 31.80
N LEU A 515 -30.88 -29.37 33.08
CA LEU A 515 -31.72 -29.05 34.23
C LEU A 515 -31.05 -27.93 35.03
N ASP A 516 -31.51 -26.70 34.85
CA ASP A 516 -30.99 -25.49 35.52
C ASP A 516 -31.46 -25.39 36.99
N ASN A 517 -31.02 -26.33 37.82
CA ASN A 517 -31.31 -26.34 39.26
C ASN A 517 -30.16 -26.98 40.07
N PRO A 518 -29.12 -26.18 40.42
CA PRO A 518 -27.91 -26.68 41.08
C PRO A 518 -28.09 -27.00 42.58
N ASP A 519 -29.24 -26.64 43.17
CA ASP A 519 -29.56 -26.90 44.58
C ASP A 519 -30.05 -28.34 44.85
N LEU A 520 -30.34 -29.12 43.80
CA LEU A 520 -30.75 -30.53 43.89
C LEU A 520 -29.54 -31.45 44.08
N SER A 521 -29.71 -32.61 44.74
CA SER A 521 -28.72 -33.69 44.62
C SER A 521 -28.89 -34.45 43.29
N LEU A 522 -27.84 -35.13 42.79
CA LEU A 522 -27.90 -35.98 41.58
C LEU A 522 -29.09 -36.97 41.58
N MET A 523 -29.45 -37.51 42.74
CA MET A 523 -30.59 -38.43 42.93
C MET A 523 -31.96 -37.73 42.89
N GLU A 524 -32.01 -36.44 43.16
CA GLU A 524 -33.22 -35.60 43.06
C GLU A 524 -33.35 -35.03 41.64
N ALA A 525 -32.27 -34.52 41.07
CA ALA A 525 -32.16 -34.13 39.65
C ALA A 525 -32.64 -35.28 38.74
N GLY A 526 -32.14 -36.50 38.96
CA GLY A 526 -32.58 -37.67 38.19
C GLY A 526 -34.09 -37.96 38.29
N LYS A 527 -34.73 -37.71 39.44
CA LYS A 527 -36.19 -37.86 39.59
C LYS A 527 -36.97 -36.75 38.89
N GLU A 528 -36.45 -35.53 38.91
CA GLU A 528 -37.06 -34.38 38.23
C GLU A 528 -36.99 -34.55 36.71
N ILE A 529 -35.86 -35.03 36.19
CA ILE A 529 -35.67 -35.43 34.79
C ILE A 529 -36.67 -36.51 34.39
N LEU A 530 -36.79 -37.61 35.15
CA LEU A 530 -37.78 -38.66 34.84
C LEU A 530 -39.22 -38.14 34.87
N ALA A 531 -39.54 -37.25 35.81
CA ALA A 531 -40.87 -36.64 35.90
C ALA A 531 -41.17 -35.71 34.71
N ALA A 532 -40.18 -34.97 34.20
CA ALA A 532 -40.30 -34.13 33.02
C ALA A 532 -40.55 -34.96 31.73
N HIS A 533 -39.96 -36.15 31.65
CA HIS A 533 -40.13 -37.11 30.55
C HIS A 533 -41.37 -38.02 30.65
N GLU A 534 -42.30 -37.72 31.58
CA GLU A 534 -43.47 -38.56 31.92
C GLU A 534 -43.14 -40.03 32.28
N LEU A 535 -41.87 -40.34 32.57
CA LEU A 535 -41.42 -41.67 32.96
C LEU A 535 -41.78 -41.92 34.43
N PRO A 536 -42.20 -43.14 34.79
CA PRO A 536 -42.47 -43.46 36.18
C PRO A 536 -41.17 -43.35 36.98
N ALA A 537 -41.20 -42.61 38.09
CA ALA A 537 -40.14 -42.57 39.11
C ALA A 537 -40.10 -43.91 39.89
N GLY A 538 -39.79 -44.99 39.17
CA GLY A 538 -39.50 -46.31 39.71
C GLY A 538 -38.11 -46.37 40.35
N THR A 539 -37.67 -47.57 40.68
CA THR A 539 -36.35 -47.81 41.28
C THR A 539 -35.24 -47.44 40.30
N MET A 540 -34.56 -46.32 40.55
CA MET A 540 -33.28 -45.99 39.92
C MET A 540 -32.15 -46.72 40.63
N GLU A 541 -31.52 -47.68 39.96
CA GLU A 541 -30.35 -48.39 40.49
C GLU A 541 -29.07 -47.68 40.03
N PRO A 542 -28.23 -47.14 40.94
CA PRO A 542 -26.99 -46.48 40.57
C PRO A 542 -25.97 -47.47 40.01
N LEU A 543 -25.31 -47.11 38.91
CA LEU A 543 -24.14 -47.80 38.38
C LEU A 543 -22.87 -47.24 39.02
N THR A 544 -21.99 -48.13 39.48
CA THR A 544 -20.76 -47.74 40.21
C THR A 544 -19.58 -48.65 39.83
N GLY A 545 -18.38 -48.08 39.73
CA GLY A 545 -17.16 -48.81 39.36
C GLY A 545 -17.25 -49.44 37.97
N ASP A 546 -16.76 -50.67 37.81
CA ASP A 546 -16.73 -51.44 36.56
C ASP A 546 -18.07 -51.44 35.77
N ALA A 547 -19.21 -51.29 36.46
CA ALA A 547 -20.54 -51.23 35.85
C ALA A 547 -20.89 -49.87 35.22
N LEU A 548 -20.30 -48.77 35.72
CA LEU A 548 -20.36 -47.44 35.11
C LEU A 548 -19.42 -47.38 33.90
N ASP A 549 -18.17 -47.81 34.05
CA ASP A 549 -17.17 -47.84 32.97
C ASP A 549 -17.66 -48.70 31.79
N GLY A 550 -18.21 -49.89 32.09
CA GLY A 550 -18.79 -50.78 31.08
C GLY A 550 -20.04 -50.21 30.39
N PHE A 551 -20.82 -49.36 31.07
CA PHE A 551 -21.94 -48.63 30.47
C PHE A 551 -21.44 -47.50 29.55
N LEU A 552 -20.49 -46.69 30.00
CA LEU A 552 -19.95 -45.56 29.24
C LEU A 552 -19.27 -46.02 27.94
N GLU A 553 -18.46 -47.08 27.98
CA GLU A 553 -17.86 -47.66 26.77
C GLU A 553 -18.90 -48.31 25.84
N ALA A 554 -19.95 -48.95 26.39
CA ALA A 554 -21.04 -49.50 25.58
C ALA A 554 -21.88 -48.41 24.88
N ALA A 555 -22.23 -47.33 25.58
CA ALA A 555 -22.94 -46.18 25.02
C ALA A 555 -22.12 -45.45 23.95
N LYS A 556 -20.83 -45.25 24.20
CA LYS A 556 -19.88 -44.69 23.23
C LYS A 556 -19.73 -45.55 21.98
N GLN A 557 -19.75 -46.89 22.13
CA GLN A 557 -19.70 -47.80 20.98
C GLN A 557 -21.04 -47.88 20.22
N ALA A 558 -22.18 -47.79 20.91
CA ALA A 558 -23.51 -47.87 20.31
C ALA A 558 -23.93 -46.61 19.53
N ASN A 559 -23.44 -45.43 19.95
CA ASN A 559 -23.73 -44.13 19.34
C ASN A 559 -22.61 -43.62 18.41
N ALA A 560 -21.59 -44.42 18.14
CA ALA A 560 -20.53 -44.06 17.21
C ALA A 560 -21.07 -43.90 15.77
N ILE A 561 -21.20 -42.65 15.33
CA ILE A 561 -21.50 -42.32 13.93
C ILE A 561 -20.34 -42.84 13.04
N PRO A 562 -20.60 -43.56 11.94
CA PRO A 562 -19.56 -43.93 11.00
C PRO A 562 -18.96 -42.66 10.37
N GLN A 563 -17.76 -42.28 10.79
CA GLN A 563 -17.03 -41.21 10.13
C GLN A 563 -16.73 -41.63 8.67
N PRO A 564 -16.88 -40.74 7.68
CA PRO A 564 -16.28 -40.97 6.37
C PRO A 564 -14.77 -41.16 6.56
N GLN A 565 -14.17 -42.10 5.83
CA GLN A 565 -12.72 -42.30 5.91
C GLN A 565 -12.02 -41.00 5.53
N ALA A 566 -11.06 -40.57 6.36
CA ALA A 566 -10.19 -39.45 6.03
C ALA A 566 -9.52 -39.74 4.68
N TRP A 567 -9.73 -38.84 3.72
CA TRP A 567 -9.16 -38.94 2.39
C TRP A 567 -7.63 -38.79 2.49
N ASN A 568 -6.90 -39.81 2.06
CA ASN A 568 -5.44 -39.89 2.20
C ASN A 568 -4.67 -39.41 0.95
N GLY A 569 -5.36 -38.70 0.04
CA GLY A 569 -4.83 -38.30 -1.27
C GLY A 569 -4.62 -39.46 -2.25
N ILE A 570 -4.64 -39.14 -3.54
CA ILE A 570 -4.28 -40.07 -4.63
C ILE A 570 -2.85 -40.61 -4.44
N ASP A 571 -1.93 -39.80 -3.91
CA ASP A 571 -0.52 -40.17 -3.72
C ASP A 571 -0.35 -41.36 -2.76
N GLY A 572 -1.18 -41.43 -1.71
CA GLY A 572 -1.25 -42.58 -0.80
C GLY A 572 -1.83 -43.84 -1.46
N ILE A 573 -2.66 -43.68 -2.49
CA ILE A 573 -3.22 -44.79 -3.28
C ILE A 573 -2.18 -45.31 -4.29
N LEU A 574 -1.47 -44.41 -4.97
CA LEU A 574 -0.47 -44.75 -6.00
C LEU A 574 0.77 -45.44 -5.44
N ASN A 575 1.12 -45.23 -4.15
CA ASN A 575 2.24 -45.91 -3.47
C ASN A 575 3.59 -45.85 -4.21
N GLY A 576 3.86 -44.73 -4.89
CA GLY A 576 5.10 -44.52 -5.65
C GLY A 576 5.20 -45.28 -6.98
N ASN A 577 4.11 -45.86 -7.49
CA ASN A 577 4.07 -46.37 -8.86
C ASN A 577 4.08 -45.21 -9.86
N PRO A 578 4.88 -45.26 -10.95
CA PRO A 578 4.89 -44.21 -11.96
C PRO A 578 3.54 -44.12 -12.69
N LEU A 579 3.01 -42.90 -12.85
CA LEU A 579 1.81 -42.68 -13.66
C LEU A 579 2.05 -43.10 -15.11
N MET A 580 0.99 -43.63 -15.74
CA MET A 580 1.06 -44.14 -17.11
C MET A 580 1.55 -43.04 -18.09
N PRO A 581 2.74 -43.21 -18.70
CA PRO A 581 3.37 -42.14 -19.48
C PRO A 581 2.72 -41.99 -20.87
N ASP A 582 2.22 -43.08 -21.45
CA ASP A 582 1.82 -43.18 -22.87
C ASP A 582 0.29 -43.08 -23.11
N VAL A 583 -0.44 -42.31 -22.30
CA VAL A 583 -1.90 -42.11 -22.42
C VAL A 583 -2.23 -40.62 -22.59
N SER A 584 -3.38 -40.31 -23.21
CA SER A 584 -3.80 -38.91 -23.40
C SER A 584 -4.08 -38.21 -22.06
N PRO A 585 -4.02 -36.86 -22.01
CA PRO A 585 -4.27 -36.12 -20.76
C PRO A 585 -5.68 -36.41 -20.21
N ALA A 586 -6.71 -36.39 -21.06
CA ALA A 586 -8.06 -36.81 -20.73
C ALA A 586 -8.17 -38.25 -20.21
N ASP A 587 -7.53 -39.24 -20.85
CA ASP A 587 -7.55 -40.64 -20.38
C ASP A 587 -6.85 -40.79 -19.01
N ARG A 588 -5.77 -40.04 -18.79
CA ARG A 588 -5.03 -39.99 -17.52
C ARG A 588 -5.89 -39.37 -16.41
N ALA A 589 -6.55 -38.25 -16.69
CA ALA A 589 -7.48 -37.61 -15.76
C ALA A 589 -8.68 -38.53 -15.43
N ALA A 590 -9.26 -39.18 -16.44
CA ALA A 590 -10.32 -40.18 -16.25
C ALA A 590 -9.90 -41.31 -15.31
N ALA A 591 -8.67 -41.84 -15.48
CA ALA A 591 -8.14 -42.88 -14.62
C ALA A 591 -7.89 -42.42 -13.17
N LEU A 592 -7.43 -41.17 -12.98
CA LEU A 592 -7.19 -40.59 -11.66
C LEU A 592 -8.50 -40.26 -10.91
N ILE A 593 -9.49 -39.70 -11.60
CA ILE A 593 -10.84 -39.49 -11.07
C ILE A 593 -11.46 -40.84 -10.65
N ALA A 594 -11.39 -41.84 -11.52
CA ALA A 594 -11.91 -43.19 -11.23
C ALA A 594 -11.16 -43.90 -10.10
N LEU A 595 -9.92 -43.49 -9.79
CA LEU A 595 -9.15 -43.99 -8.64
C LEU A 595 -9.53 -43.26 -7.35
N ALA A 596 -9.74 -41.94 -7.40
CA ALA A 596 -10.16 -41.15 -6.26
C ALA A 596 -11.56 -41.56 -5.76
N GLU A 597 -12.51 -41.76 -6.68
CA GLU A 597 -13.89 -42.17 -6.37
C GLU A 597 -14.02 -43.58 -5.78
N GLN A 598 -12.93 -44.36 -5.69
CA GLN A 598 -12.90 -45.61 -4.94
C GLN A 598 -12.62 -45.40 -3.44
N SER A 599 -12.21 -44.20 -3.02
CA SER A 599 -11.76 -43.92 -1.63
C SER A 599 -12.16 -42.53 -1.10
N ALA A 600 -12.82 -41.69 -1.91
CA ALA A 600 -13.39 -40.39 -1.54
C ALA A 600 -14.91 -40.34 -1.84
N PRO A 601 -15.62 -39.31 -1.34
CA PRO A 601 -16.94 -38.92 -1.85
C PRO A 601 -16.92 -38.73 -3.38
N LEU A 602 -18.04 -39.04 -4.05
CA LEU A 602 -18.15 -38.97 -5.51
C LEU A 602 -18.09 -37.52 -6.02
N LEU A 603 -17.01 -37.15 -6.70
CA LEU A 603 -16.90 -35.84 -7.37
C LEU A 603 -18.14 -35.53 -8.22
N GLY A 604 -18.57 -34.27 -8.16
CA GLY A 604 -19.71 -33.73 -8.87
C GLY A 604 -19.52 -33.69 -10.39
N ARG A 605 -20.55 -33.24 -11.12
CA ARG A 605 -20.51 -33.19 -12.59
C ARG A 605 -19.77 -31.97 -13.12
N GLU A 606 -19.80 -30.84 -12.44
CA GLU A 606 -18.97 -29.69 -12.79
C GLU A 606 -17.51 -29.95 -12.41
N GLU A 607 -17.25 -30.44 -11.19
CA GLU A 607 -15.90 -30.79 -10.70
C GLU A 607 -15.16 -31.74 -11.66
N ARG A 608 -15.78 -32.86 -12.03
CA ARG A 608 -15.21 -33.81 -13.02
C ARG A 608 -14.89 -33.16 -14.35
N LYS A 609 -15.78 -32.31 -14.86
CA LYS A 609 -15.59 -31.65 -16.15
C LYS A 609 -14.41 -30.69 -16.08
N LEU A 610 -14.32 -29.92 -15.00
CA LEU A 610 -13.24 -28.96 -14.78
C LEU A 610 -11.88 -29.65 -14.70
N ILE A 611 -11.78 -30.79 -14.00
CA ILE A 611 -10.54 -31.61 -13.94
C ILE A 611 -10.11 -32.08 -15.34
N MET A 612 -11.07 -32.47 -16.21
CA MET A 612 -10.77 -32.87 -17.59
C MET A 612 -10.30 -31.68 -18.43
N ASP A 613 -11.06 -30.59 -18.41
CA ASP A 613 -10.73 -29.35 -19.16
C ASP A 613 -9.36 -28.78 -18.70
N TYR A 614 -9.00 -28.97 -17.42
CA TYR A 614 -7.69 -28.64 -16.83
C TYR A 614 -6.58 -29.57 -17.28
N ALA A 615 -6.81 -30.89 -17.29
CA ALA A 615 -5.83 -31.87 -17.75
C ALA A 615 -5.45 -31.66 -19.23
N ASP A 616 -6.43 -31.36 -20.08
CA ASP A 616 -6.20 -31.03 -21.48
C ASP A 616 -5.46 -29.70 -21.68
N ALA A 617 -5.67 -28.70 -20.80
CA ALA A 617 -4.98 -27.41 -20.88
C ALA A 617 -3.55 -27.46 -20.32
N VAL A 618 -3.35 -28.02 -19.13
CA VAL A 618 -2.10 -27.91 -18.36
C VAL A 618 -1.17 -29.10 -18.59
N ASN A 619 -1.72 -30.30 -18.84
CA ASN A 619 -0.97 -31.55 -19.12
C ASN A 619 0.15 -31.90 -18.11
N ASP A 620 0.11 -31.37 -16.88
CA ASP A 620 1.03 -31.71 -15.80
C ASP A 620 0.38 -32.75 -14.86
N PRO A 621 0.90 -33.99 -14.79
CA PRO A 621 0.39 -35.03 -13.91
C PRO A 621 0.32 -34.65 -12.43
N GLN A 622 1.28 -33.87 -11.92
CA GLN A 622 1.34 -33.51 -10.50
C GLN A 622 0.30 -32.44 -10.16
N LYS A 623 0.13 -31.43 -11.02
CA LYS A 623 -0.92 -30.42 -10.87
C LYS A 623 -2.33 -31.05 -10.94
N ILE A 624 -2.55 -31.97 -11.88
CA ILE A 624 -3.82 -32.71 -12.00
C ILE A 624 -4.12 -33.50 -10.72
N ILE A 625 -3.13 -34.18 -10.14
CA ILE A 625 -3.29 -34.90 -8.86
C ILE A 625 -3.61 -33.94 -7.71
N GLY A 626 -2.88 -32.83 -7.60
CA GLY A 626 -3.12 -31.80 -6.59
C GLY A 626 -4.53 -31.21 -6.66
N LEU A 627 -5.02 -30.94 -7.88
CA LEU A 627 -6.38 -30.47 -8.13
C LEU A 627 -7.43 -31.51 -7.72
N ILE A 628 -7.27 -32.78 -8.10
CA ILE A 628 -8.23 -33.83 -7.72
C ILE A 628 -8.24 -34.03 -6.20
N ASN A 629 -7.07 -34.04 -5.56
CA ASN A 629 -6.98 -34.12 -4.09
C ASN A 629 -7.77 -32.97 -3.44
N HIS A 630 -7.55 -31.74 -3.88
CA HIS A 630 -8.21 -30.55 -3.33
C HIS A 630 -9.73 -30.58 -3.48
N LEU A 631 -10.25 -30.96 -4.66
CA LEU A 631 -11.68 -31.07 -4.90
C LEU A 631 -12.31 -32.25 -4.13
N CYS A 632 -11.61 -33.38 -3.97
CA CYS A 632 -12.05 -34.49 -3.14
C CYS A 632 -12.04 -34.17 -1.62
N GLU A 633 -11.12 -33.32 -1.16
CA GLU A 633 -11.05 -32.84 0.23
C GLU A 633 -12.23 -31.92 0.57
N GLN A 634 -12.58 -31.00 -0.33
CA GLN A 634 -13.67 -30.05 -0.10
C GLN A 634 -15.06 -30.63 -0.42
N GLY A 635 -15.20 -31.41 -1.49
CA GLY A 635 -16.47 -32.04 -1.89
C GLY A 635 -17.63 -31.04 -2.08
N TYR A 636 -17.32 -29.82 -2.53
CA TYR A 636 -18.21 -28.66 -2.42
C TYR A 636 -19.49 -28.80 -3.30
N GLU A 637 -19.38 -29.37 -4.51
CA GLU A 637 -20.56 -29.59 -5.38
C GLU A 637 -21.55 -30.60 -4.75
N LEU A 638 -21.06 -31.58 -3.99
CA LEU A 638 -21.92 -32.51 -3.25
C LEU A 638 -22.61 -31.85 -2.04
N GLN A 639 -21.94 -30.92 -1.36
CA GLN A 639 -22.46 -30.27 -0.15
C GLN A 639 -23.43 -29.13 -0.47
N HIS A 640 -23.16 -28.36 -1.52
CA HIS A 640 -23.86 -27.11 -1.84
C HIS A 640 -24.59 -27.13 -3.21
N GLY A 641 -24.46 -28.19 -4.00
CA GLY A 641 -25.18 -28.40 -5.26
C GLY A 641 -24.63 -27.63 -6.48
N LYS A 642 -23.59 -26.82 -6.28
CA LYS A 642 -22.76 -26.18 -7.30
C LYS A 642 -21.32 -26.12 -6.82
N MET A 643 -20.35 -25.97 -7.72
CA MET A 643 -18.96 -25.73 -7.33
C MET A 643 -18.77 -24.35 -6.69
N ASP A 644 -17.76 -24.20 -5.83
CA ASP A 644 -17.31 -22.90 -5.32
C ASP A 644 -16.83 -21.99 -6.47
N ASP A 645 -17.33 -20.76 -6.54
CA ASP A 645 -17.08 -19.86 -7.66
C ASP A 645 -15.65 -19.27 -7.66
N VAL A 646 -14.98 -19.18 -6.50
CA VAL A 646 -13.60 -18.68 -6.37
C VAL A 646 -12.61 -19.76 -6.80
N VAL A 647 -12.77 -20.99 -6.31
CA VAL A 647 -11.95 -22.14 -6.73
C VAL A 647 -12.12 -22.38 -8.24
N LYS A 648 -13.35 -22.27 -8.75
CA LYS A 648 -13.66 -22.37 -10.19
C LYS A 648 -12.97 -21.27 -11.00
N SER A 649 -13.00 -20.01 -10.53
CA SER A 649 -12.28 -18.89 -11.18
C SER A 649 -10.77 -19.18 -11.27
N GLN A 650 -10.12 -19.51 -10.15
CA GLN A 650 -8.67 -19.75 -10.10
C GLN A 650 -8.22 -20.81 -11.10
N ILE A 651 -8.97 -21.92 -11.20
CA ILE A 651 -8.67 -23.02 -12.12
C ILE A 651 -8.89 -22.60 -13.58
N VAL A 652 -9.93 -21.82 -13.87
CA VAL A 652 -10.19 -21.26 -15.21
C VAL A 652 -9.08 -20.28 -15.63
N SER A 653 -8.57 -19.45 -14.71
CA SER A 653 -7.42 -18.57 -14.97
C SER A 653 -6.14 -19.36 -15.26
N GLU A 654 -5.82 -20.41 -14.48
CA GLU A 654 -4.63 -21.24 -14.77
C GLU A 654 -4.74 -21.97 -16.12
N MET A 655 -5.93 -22.48 -16.46
CA MET A 655 -6.20 -23.08 -17.77
C MET A 655 -6.03 -22.10 -18.93
N ALA A 656 -6.40 -20.84 -18.73
CA ALA A 656 -6.22 -19.80 -19.73
C ALA A 656 -4.73 -19.54 -19.95
N VAL A 657 -3.94 -19.31 -18.89
CA VAL A 657 -2.49 -19.11 -18.99
C VAL A 657 -1.81 -20.25 -19.73
N ALA A 658 -2.08 -21.51 -19.37
CA ALA A 658 -1.49 -22.67 -20.05
C ALA A 658 -1.82 -22.74 -21.55
N ARG A 659 -3.02 -22.27 -21.96
CA ARG A 659 -3.42 -22.18 -23.37
C ARG A 659 -2.77 -21.00 -24.10
N ALA A 660 -2.53 -19.88 -23.42
CA ALA A 660 -1.76 -18.76 -23.99
C ALA A 660 -0.32 -19.19 -24.25
N GLU A 661 0.36 -19.76 -23.24
CA GLU A 661 1.73 -20.27 -23.35
C GLU A 661 1.89 -21.26 -24.51
N GLN A 662 0.97 -22.22 -24.65
CA GLN A 662 0.95 -23.16 -25.78
C GLN A 662 0.75 -22.47 -27.14
N THR A 663 -0.14 -21.48 -27.21
CA THR A 663 -0.44 -20.75 -28.45
C THR A 663 0.78 -19.96 -28.91
N ILE A 664 1.33 -19.14 -28.00
CA ILE A 664 2.52 -18.30 -28.22
C ILE A 664 3.77 -19.12 -28.57
N ALA A 665 3.93 -20.30 -27.97
CA ALA A 665 5.05 -21.21 -28.27
C ALA A 665 4.92 -21.97 -29.60
N CYS A 666 3.71 -22.10 -30.16
CA CYS A 666 3.45 -22.92 -31.35
C CYS A 666 3.13 -22.11 -32.62
N ASP A 667 2.66 -20.86 -32.49
CA ASP A 667 2.30 -20.00 -33.62
C ASP A 667 3.29 -18.82 -33.77
N PRO A 668 4.13 -18.79 -34.83
CA PRO A 668 5.08 -17.71 -35.06
C PRO A 668 4.40 -16.40 -35.53
N GLU A 669 3.17 -16.46 -36.05
CA GLU A 669 2.40 -15.28 -36.48
C GLU A 669 1.58 -14.68 -35.31
N ALA A 670 1.62 -15.30 -34.12
CA ALA A 670 0.80 -14.91 -32.98
C ALA A 670 0.98 -13.44 -32.57
N GLU A 671 -0.14 -12.80 -32.25
CA GLU A 671 -0.16 -11.58 -31.44
C GLU A 671 0.05 -11.92 -29.97
N PRO A 672 0.69 -11.05 -29.17
CA PRO A 672 0.63 -11.16 -27.72
C PRO A 672 -0.80 -11.33 -27.20
N ILE A 673 -1.00 -12.29 -26.30
CA ILE A 673 -2.30 -12.62 -25.71
C ILE A 673 -2.35 -12.06 -24.30
N VAL A 674 -3.40 -11.29 -24.00
CA VAL A 674 -3.66 -10.79 -22.65
C VAL A 674 -4.68 -11.69 -21.97
N THR A 675 -4.27 -12.32 -20.87
CA THR A 675 -5.11 -13.14 -20.00
C THR A 675 -5.43 -12.35 -18.73
N ILE A 676 -6.72 -12.16 -18.43
CA ILE A 676 -7.17 -11.61 -17.15
C ILE A 676 -7.00 -12.70 -16.09
N LEU A 677 -6.14 -12.44 -15.10
CA LEU A 677 -5.94 -13.37 -13.98
C LEU A 677 -7.05 -13.19 -12.94
N TRP A 678 -7.43 -11.94 -12.68
CA TRP A 678 -8.51 -11.53 -11.78
C TRP A 678 -8.97 -10.10 -12.06
N SER A 679 -10.26 -9.78 -11.94
CA SER A 679 -10.77 -8.39 -12.05
C SER A 679 -11.96 -8.09 -11.13
N GLU A 680 -11.96 -6.90 -10.50
CA GLU A 680 -13.12 -6.32 -9.83
C GLU A 680 -14.17 -5.78 -10.83
N SER A 681 -13.80 -5.58 -12.10
CA SER A 681 -14.69 -4.93 -13.07
C SER A 681 -15.71 -5.90 -13.66
N PRO A 682 -17.03 -5.60 -13.63
CA PRO A 682 -18.09 -6.49 -14.12
C PRO A 682 -18.07 -6.72 -15.65
N HIS A 683 -17.19 -6.01 -16.36
CA HIS A 683 -16.98 -6.10 -17.80
C HIS A 683 -15.89 -7.11 -18.21
N LEU A 684 -15.05 -7.52 -17.27
CA LEU A 684 -14.03 -8.54 -17.46
C LEU A 684 -14.40 -9.81 -16.71
N LYS A 685 -13.79 -10.94 -17.09
CA LYS A 685 -13.93 -12.22 -16.40
C LYS A 685 -12.57 -12.84 -16.16
N ASP A 686 -12.45 -13.55 -15.05
CA ASP A 686 -11.24 -14.30 -14.72
C ASP A 686 -11.02 -15.41 -15.78
N GLY A 687 -9.79 -15.55 -16.24
CA GLY A 687 -9.39 -16.39 -17.37
C GLY A 687 -9.86 -15.89 -18.74
N GLN A 688 -10.44 -14.69 -18.85
CA GLN A 688 -10.75 -14.10 -20.16
C GLN A 688 -9.45 -13.80 -20.93
N GLN A 689 -9.39 -14.25 -22.17
CA GLN A 689 -8.28 -14.01 -23.07
C GLN A 689 -8.73 -13.09 -24.21
N MET A 690 -7.87 -12.16 -24.59
CA MET A 690 -8.07 -11.29 -25.74
C MET A 690 -6.72 -10.91 -26.38
N PRO A 691 -6.67 -10.64 -27.70
CA PRO A 691 -5.46 -10.11 -28.33
C PRO A 691 -5.06 -8.76 -27.72
N LEU A 692 -3.77 -8.45 -27.73
CA LEU A 692 -3.22 -7.20 -27.21
C LEU A 692 -3.95 -5.93 -27.67
N HIS A 693 -4.27 -5.82 -28.96
CA HIS A 693 -4.96 -4.63 -29.49
C HIS A 693 -6.39 -4.47 -28.96
N GLU A 694 -7.07 -5.58 -28.66
CA GLU A 694 -8.39 -5.57 -28.02
C GLU A 694 -8.26 -5.22 -26.53
N ALA A 695 -7.27 -5.80 -25.84
CA ALA A 695 -6.97 -5.46 -24.44
C ALA A 695 -6.67 -3.97 -24.25
N ASP A 696 -5.78 -3.41 -25.08
CA ASP A 696 -5.36 -2.01 -24.98
C ASP A 696 -6.56 -1.04 -25.12
N ALA A 697 -7.47 -1.33 -26.07
CA ALA A 697 -8.70 -0.57 -26.28
C ALA A 697 -9.75 -0.79 -25.17
N VAL A 698 -9.94 -2.04 -24.71
CA VAL A 698 -10.87 -2.36 -23.62
C VAL A 698 -10.44 -1.68 -22.33
N PHE A 699 -9.17 -1.78 -21.96
CA PHE A 699 -8.62 -1.21 -20.72
C PHE A 699 -8.77 0.32 -20.72
N GLN A 700 -8.45 0.99 -21.84
CA GLN A 700 -8.71 2.42 -22.00
C GLN A 700 -10.20 2.75 -21.81
N SER A 701 -11.09 1.97 -22.43
CA SER A 701 -12.53 2.23 -22.36
C SER A 701 -13.11 2.06 -20.95
N LEU A 702 -12.58 1.12 -20.16
CA LEU A 702 -12.98 0.86 -18.77
C LEU A 702 -12.46 1.94 -17.84
N ASP A 703 -11.19 2.33 -17.97
CA ASP A 703 -10.61 3.46 -17.22
C ASP A 703 -11.39 4.77 -17.47
N GLU A 704 -11.67 5.10 -18.74
CA GLU A 704 -12.48 6.27 -19.10
C GLU A 704 -13.93 6.16 -18.61
N ALA A 705 -14.53 4.97 -18.64
CA ALA A 705 -15.89 4.75 -18.16
C ALA A 705 -15.99 4.95 -16.64
N GLN A 706 -15.07 4.34 -15.87
CA GLN A 706 -15.05 4.46 -14.42
C GLN A 706 -14.77 5.91 -13.99
N ARG A 707 -13.81 6.58 -14.64
CA ARG A 707 -13.51 8.00 -14.41
C ARG A 707 -14.74 8.89 -14.63
N ARG A 708 -15.45 8.72 -15.75
CA ARG A 708 -16.70 9.43 -16.06
C ARG A 708 -17.86 9.07 -15.11
N GLY A 709 -17.88 7.86 -14.55
CA GLY A 709 -18.85 7.46 -13.53
C GLY A 709 -18.71 8.30 -12.26
N ARG A 710 -17.48 8.46 -11.76
CA ARG A 710 -17.17 9.24 -10.53
C ARG A 710 -17.45 10.74 -10.68
N GLU A 711 -17.36 11.29 -11.90
CA GLU A 711 -17.67 12.70 -12.17
C GLU A 711 -19.18 13.01 -12.09
N GLN A 712 -20.05 11.99 -11.98
CA GLN A 712 -21.49 12.21 -11.85
C GLN A 712 -21.91 12.56 -10.42
N PRO A 713 -22.78 13.57 -10.21
CA PRO A 713 -23.26 13.92 -8.88
C PRO A 713 -24.05 12.76 -8.26
N GLY A 714 -23.57 12.24 -7.13
CA GLY A 714 -24.21 11.13 -6.40
C GLY A 714 -23.65 9.74 -6.70
N TYR A 715 -22.43 9.63 -7.24
CA TYR A 715 -21.74 8.34 -7.40
C TYR A 715 -21.49 7.63 -6.05
N THR A 716 -21.83 6.34 -5.97
CA THR A 716 -21.66 5.48 -4.78
C THR A 716 -20.95 4.15 -5.08
N GLY A 717 -20.26 4.04 -6.22
CA GLY A 717 -19.52 2.83 -6.61
C GLY A 717 -18.09 2.80 -6.05
N SER A 718 -17.31 1.77 -6.42
CA SER A 718 -15.88 1.71 -6.11
C SER A 718 -15.12 2.89 -6.73
N TRP A 719 -14.06 3.37 -6.09
CA TRP A 719 -13.24 4.43 -6.69
C TRP A 719 -12.38 3.91 -7.84
N TYR A 720 -12.04 2.62 -7.83
CA TYR A 720 -11.22 1.96 -8.85
C TYR A 720 -11.68 0.50 -8.99
N ASP A 721 -11.60 -0.06 -10.20
CA ASP A 721 -11.77 -1.50 -10.40
C ASP A 721 -10.37 -2.13 -10.61
N LYS A 722 -9.85 -2.84 -9.61
CA LYS A 722 -8.52 -3.47 -9.69
C LYS A 722 -8.55 -4.65 -10.66
N THR A 723 -7.56 -4.74 -11.54
CA THR A 723 -7.45 -5.82 -12.53
C THR A 723 -6.02 -6.32 -12.63
N ARG A 724 -5.81 -7.60 -12.33
CA ARG A 724 -4.53 -8.30 -12.54
C ARG A 724 -4.56 -9.02 -13.88
N PHE A 725 -3.53 -8.82 -14.69
CA PHE A 725 -3.41 -9.38 -16.03
C PHE A 725 -2.04 -10.01 -16.25
N ARG A 726 -1.97 -10.85 -17.28
CA ARG A 726 -0.75 -11.43 -17.83
C ARG A 726 -0.75 -11.26 -19.34
N ILE A 727 0.41 -10.94 -19.91
CA ILE A 727 0.65 -10.84 -21.35
C ILE A 727 1.65 -11.94 -21.71
N ASP A 728 1.25 -12.91 -22.51
CA ASP A 728 2.14 -13.93 -23.07
C ASP A 728 2.51 -13.54 -24.50
N PHE A 729 3.79 -13.57 -24.87
CA PHE A 729 4.30 -13.04 -26.14
C PHE A 729 5.56 -13.77 -26.63
N THR A 730 5.90 -13.65 -27.92
CA THR A 730 7.15 -14.18 -28.48
C THR A 730 8.01 -13.03 -28.97
N MET A 731 9.20 -12.86 -28.40
CA MET A 731 10.13 -11.78 -28.75
C MET A 731 11.55 -12.34 -28.89
N GLN A 732 12.27 -11.89 -29.93
CA GLN A 732 13.57 -12.46 -30.33
C GLN A 732 13.50 -13.99 -30.58
N GLY A 733 12.33 -14.48 -31.01
CA GLY A 733 12.07 -15.90 -31.25
C GLY A 733 12.04 -16.77 -29.98
N GLN A 734 11.90 -16.18 -28.79
CA GLN A 734 11.66 -16.90 -27.53
C GLN A 734 10.28 -16.51 -26.96
N PRO A 735 9.49 -17.48 -26.48
CA PRO A 735 8.26 -17.18 -25.74
C PRO A 735 8.62 -16.67 -24.34
N ASP A 736 7.96 -15.60 -23.90
CA ASP A 736 8.13 -14.98 -22.60
C ASP A 736 6.79 -14.36 -22.13
N ASN A 737 6.75 -13.83 -20.91
CA ASN A 737 5.53 -13.30 -20.30
C ASN A 737 5.78 -12.06 -19.44
N TYR A 738 4.74 -11.24 -19.29
CA TYR A 738 4.73 -10.05 -18.43
C TYR A 738 3.45 -10.04 -17.60
N GLU A 739 3.57 -10.00 -16.27
CA GLU A 739 2.43 -9.84 -15.36
C GLU A 739 2.36 -8.41 -14.81
N GLY A 740 1.13 -7.91 -14.65
CA GLY A 740 0.89 -6.57 -14.14
C GLY A 740 -0.48 -6.42 -13.49
N ARG A 741 -0.72 -5.25 -12.89
CA ARG A 741 -2.01 -4.86 -12.33
C ARG A 741 -2.28 -3.40 -12.61
N GLN A 742 -3.46 -3.11 -13.16
CA GLN A 742 -3.98 -1.77 -13.40
C GLN A 742 -5.27 -1.56 -12.60
N ASP A 743 -5.50 -0.34 -12.10
CA ASP A 743 -6.64 -0.01 -11.26
C ASP A 743 -7.57 0.98 -12.02
N PHE A 744 -8.55 0.45 -12.77
CA PHE A 744 -9.33 1.27 -13.71
C PHE A 744 -9.98 2.47 -13.03
N GLY A 745 -9.78 3.65 -13.62
CA GLY A 745 -10.15 4.95 -13.08
C GLY A 745 -8.97 5.72 -12.47
N ASP A 746 -7.77 5.15 -12.38
CA ASP A 746 -6.58 5.85 -11.83
C ASP A 746 -6.20 7.11 -12.62
N GLY A 747 -6.16 7.01 -13.94
CA GLY A 747 -5.53 8.04 -14.77
C GLY A 747 -4.88 7.46 -16.03
N ASP A 748 -4.46 6.21 -15.98
CA ASP A 748 -3.37 5.66 -16.79
C ASP A 748 -3.78 5.27 -18.22
N GLY A 749 -5.09 5.13 -18.46
CA GLY A 749 -5.66 4.91 -19.79
C GLY A 749 -5.47 3.49 -20.30
N SER A 750 -4.87 3.35 -21.49
CA SER A 750 -4.70 2.06 -22.17
C SER A 750 -3.68 1.17 -21.48
N LEU A 751 -3.76 -0.15 -21.71
CA LEU A 751 -2.85 -1.15 -21.14
C LEU A 751 -1.36 -0.79 -21.38
N ILE A 752 -1.03 -0.40 -22.61
CA ILE A 752 0.34 -0.03 -23.00
C ILE A 752 0.74 1.33 -22.39
N GLN A 753 -0.20 2.26 -22.20
CA GLN A 753 0.06 3.54 -21.54
C GLN A 753 0.39 3.32 -20.06
N HIS A 754 -0.40 2.50 -19.36
CA HIS A 754 -0.19 2.12 -17.96
C HIS A 754 1.16 1.41 -17.76
N ILE A 755 1.48 0.37 -18.55
CA ILE A 755 2.77 -0.34 -18.46
C ILE A 755 3.93 0.64 -18.60
N ARG A 756 3.87 1.54 -19.58
CA ARG A 756 4.91 2.55 -19.76
C ARG A 756 4.99 3.52 -18.58
N GLY A 757 3.86 4.08 -18.14
CA GLY A 757 3.83 5.05 -17.04
C GLY A 757 4.35 4.47 -15.72
N CYS A 758 4.03 3.22 -15.44
CA CYS A 758 4.55 2.45 -14.30
C CYS A 758 6.09 2.36 -14.32
N HIS A 759 6.69 1.96 -15.45
CA HIS A 759 8.15 1.84 -15.55
C HIS A 759 8.87 3.20 -15.66
N GLU A 760 8.27 4.22 -16.31
CA GLU A 760 8.76 5.61 -16.34
C GLU A 760 8.78 6.23 -14.93
N TYR A 761 7.79 5.91 -14.09
CA TYR A 761 7.76 6.31 -12.67
C TYR A 761 8.91 5.67 -11.88
N TYR A 762 9.06 4.34 -11.95
CA TYR A 762 10.10 3.63 -11.19
C TYR A 762 11.53 3.88 -11.67
N GLU A 763 11.73 4.31 -12.92
CA GLU A 763 13.05 4.78 -13.39
C GLU A 763 13.49 6.07 -12.67
N GLN A 764 12.54 6.96 -12.38
CA GLN A 764 12.78 8.26 -11.75
C GLN A 764 12.67 8.23 -10.21
N ASP A 765 12.17 7.13 -9.66
CA ASP A 765 11.98 6.96 -8.22
C ASP A 765 13.32 6.66 -7.50
N GLU A 766 13.91 7.72 -6.94
CA GLU A 766 15.09 7.63 -6.07
C GLU A 766 14.86 6.74 -4.83
N SER A 767 13.62 6.53 -4.36
CA SER A 767 13.36 5.63 -3.23
C SER A 767 13.48 4.16 -3.64
N TRP A 768 12.90 3.78 -4.78
CA TRP A 768 13.05 2.45 -5.39
C TRP A 768 14.53 2.13 -5.68
N LYS A 769 15.23 3.05 -6.33
CA LYS A 769 16.68 2.97 -6.59
C LYS A 769 17.50 2.73 -5.32
N ASN A 770 17.21 3.45 -4.24
CA ASN A 770 17.90 3.25 -2.96
C ASN A 770 17.55 1.91 -2.32
N HIS A 771 16.32 1.42 -2.47
CA HIS A 771 15.90 0.10 -1.99
C HIS A 771 16.69 -1.02 -2.68
N VAL A 772 16.70 -1.08 -4.02
CA VAL A 772 17.45 -2.11 -4.78
C VAL A 772 18.95 -2.05 -4.45
N LEU A 773 19.54 -0.84 -4.41
CA LEU A 773 20.96 -0.64 -4.06
C LEU A 773 21.31 -1.10 -2.64
N HIS A 774 20.37 -1.08 -1.70
CA HIS A 774 20.60 -1.45 -0.30
C HIS A 774 20.38 -2.94 -0.03
N HIS A 775 19.34 -3.54 -0.63
CA HIS A 775 18.93 -4.91 -0.37
C HIS A 775 19.62 -5.94 -1.27
N GLU A 776 19.74 -5.63 -2.56
CA GLU A 776 20.25 -6.56 -3.57
C GLU A 776 21.61 -6.11 -4.14
N GLY A 777 21.92 -4.81 -4.01
CA GLY A 777 23.23 -4.23 -4.24
C GLY A 777 23.40 -3.56 -5.61
N PRO A 778 24.62 -3.07 -5.91
CA PRO A 778 24.90 -2.34 -7.14
C PRO A 778 24.66 -3.15 -8.42
N GLU A 779 24.93 -4.46 -8.39
CA GLU A 779 24.74 -5.35 -9.55
C GLU A 779 23.26 -5.56 -9.86
N ALA A 780 22.42 -5.69 -8.83
CA ALA A 780 20.98 -5.79 -8.97
C ALA A 780 20.36 -4.47 -9.45
N TRP A 781 20.84 -3.31 -8.99
CA TRP A 781 20.35 -2.02 -9.50
C TRP A 781 20.68 -1.80 -10.98
N GLU A 782 21.87 -2.20 -11.45
CA GLU A 782 22.15 -2.13 -12.89
C GLU A 782 21.35 -3.17 -13.71
N ALA A 783 20.97 -4.31 -13.12
CA ALA A 783 20.03 -5.25 -13.74
C ALA A 783 18.59 -4.72 -13.78
N ASP A 784 18.12 -4.09 -12.70
CA ASP A 784 16.80 -3.48 -12.55
C ASP A 784 16.58 -2.29 -13.51
N LYS A 785 17.63 -1.49 -13.71
CA LYS A 785 17.75 -0.51 -14.80
C LYS A 785 17.71 -1.14 -16.18
N ALA A 786 18.53 -2.17 -16.43
CA ALA A 786 18.59 -2.82 -17.74
C ALA A 786 17.23 -3.47 -18.11
N GLN A 787 16.50 -3.97 -17.11
CA GLN A 787 15.14 -4.46 -17.27
C GLN A 787 14.16 -3.32 -17.60
N ARG A 788 14.22 -2.17 -16.92
CA ARG A 788 13.39 -0.99 -17.25
C ARG A 788 13.70 -0.39 -18.61
N ASP A 789 14.97 -0.22 -18.96
CA ASP A 789 15.43 0.23 -20.28
C ASP A 789 14.92 -0.71 -21.38
N MET A 790 15.03 -2.02 -21.18
CA MET A 790 14.45 -3.03 -22.07
C MET A 790 12.91 -2.91 -22.15
N LEU A 791 12.21 -2.74 -21.03
CA LEU A 791 10.75 -2.64 -21.01
C LEU A 791 10.26 -1.36 -21.72
N LEU A 792 10.90 -0.22 -21.49
CA LEU A 792 10.53 1.08 -22.05
C LEU A 792 10.94 1.25 -23.51
N HIS A 793 12.10 0.72 -23.92
CA HIS A 793 12.70 0.95 -25.23
C HIS A 793 12.69 -0.25 -26.18
N THR A 794 12.37 -1.45 -25.68
CA THR A 794 12.16 -2.65 -26.51
C THR A 794 10.73 -3.16 -26.42
N PHE A 795 10.24 -3.49 -25.21
CA PHE A 795 8.95 -4.16 -25.03
C PHE A 795 7.75 -3.25 -25.35
N VAL A 796 7.67 -2.04 -24.77
CA VAL A 796 6.58 -1.08 -25.06
C VAL A 796 6.50 -0.72 -26.56
N PRO A 797 7.62 -0.47 -27.28
CA PRO A 797 7.61 -0.32 -28.74
C PRO A 797 7.14 -1.57 -29.49
N TYR A 798 7.56 -2.77 -29.08
CA TYR A 798 7.11 -4.06 -29.64
C TYR A 798 5.58 -4.22 -29.51
N LEU A 799 5.02 -4.00 -28.32
CA LEU A 799 3.58 -4.02 -28.07
C LEU A 799 2.82 -3.02 -28.97
N LYS A 800 3.34 -1.78 -29.09
CA LYS A 800 2.76 -0.75 -29.98
C LYS A 800 2.80 -1.15 -31.45
N GLN A 801 3.85 -1.83 -31.91
CA GLN A 801 3.94 -2.30 -33.29
C GLN A 801 2.90 -3.39 -33.58
N HIS A 802 2.67 -4.33 -32.64
CA HIS A 802 1.55 -5.29 -32.76
C HIS A 802 0.19 -4.58 -32.85
N CYS A 803 -0.10 -3.62 -31.96
CA CYS A 803 -1.36 -2.86 -32.04
C CYS A 803 -1.51 -2.08 -33.36
N ASN A 804 -0.42 -1.50 -33.89
CA ASN A 804 -0.44 -0.81 -35.19
C ASN A 804 -0.74 -1.77 -36.34
N LEU A 805 -0.10 -2.95 -36.37
CA LEU A 805 -0.35 -3.99 -37.37
C LEU A 805 -1.80 -4.48 -37.32
N SER A 806 -2.34 -4.77 -36.13
CA SER A 806 -3.74 -5.17 -35.95
C SER A 806 -4.71 -4.07 -36.36
N ARG A 807 -4.40 -2.79 -36.11
CA ARG A 807 -5.24 -1.67 -36.60
C ARG A 807 -5.23 -1.57 -38.12
N MET A 808 -4.06 -1.70 -38.77
CA MET A 808 -3.94 -1.71 -40.23
C MET A 808 -4.77 -2.85 -40.85
N GLU A 809 -4.67 -4.05 -40.27
CA GLU A 809 -5.44 -5.23 -40.68
C GLU A 809 -6.95 -5.01 -40.50
N GLN A 810 -7.40 -4.52 -39.34
CA GLN A 810 -8.81 -4.24 -39.07
C GLN A 810 -9.38 -3.18 -40.01
N GLU A 811 -8.68 -2.07 -40.23
CA GLU A 811 -9.10 -1.01 -41.15
C GLU A 811 -9.21 -1.54 -42.59
N ALA A 812 -8.22 -2.31 -43.05
CA ALA A 812 -8.23 -2.89 -44.39
C ALA A 812 -9.36 -3.92 -44.58
N GLN A 813 -9.49 -4.87 -43.65
CA GLN A 813 -10.56 -5.86 -43.70
C GLN A 813 -11.96 -5.26 -43.48
N HIS A 814 -12.09 -4.14 -42.78
CA HIS A 814 -13.35 -3.42 -42.64
C HIS A 814 -13.77 -2.81 -43.98
N LEU A 815 -12.85 -2.12 -44.67
CA LEU A 815 -13.10 -1.53 -46.00
C LEU A 815 -13.38 -2.60 -47.08
N LEU A 816 -12.66 -3.73 -47.06
CA LEU A 816 -12.93 -4.85 -47.96
C LEU A 816 -14.31 -5.51 -47.70
N ARG A 817 -14.84 -5.41 -46.47
CA ARG A 817 -16.14 -5.98 -46.08
C ARG A 817 -17.32 -5.00 -46.10
N SER A 818 -17.08 -3.68 -46.21
CA SER A 818 -18.17 -2.68 -46.11
C SER A 818 -19.16 -2.74 -47.28
N GLY A 819 -18.76 -3.35 -48.41
CA GLY A 819 -19.58 -3.47 -49.62
C GLY A 819 -19.63 -2.20 -50.46
N ASP A 820 -18.82 -1.19 -50.13
CA ASP A 820 -18.66 0.03 -50.91
C ASP A 820 -17.94 -0.25 -52.24
N PRO A 821 -18.25 0.50 -53.33
CA PRO A 821 -17.59 0.32 -54.62
C PRO A 821 -16.15 0.87 -54.61
N LEU A 822 -15.20 0.01 -54.25
CA LEU A 822 -13.76 0.27 -54.34
C LEU A 822 -13.24 0.16 -55.78
N LEU A 823 -12.21 0.94 -56.10
CA LEU A 823 -11.45 0.78 -57.35
C LEU A 823 -10.56 -0.48 -57.31
N PRO A 824 -10.26 -1.13 -58.44
CA PRO A 824 -9.38 -2.31 -58.48
C PRO A 824 -8.00 -2.08 -57.83
N GLU A 825 -7.44 -0.88 -58.00
CA GLU A 825 -6.17 -0.46 -57.41
C GLU A 825 -6.27 -0.31 -55.89
N GLN A 826 -7.41 0.15 -55.38
CA GLN A 826 -7.69 0.25 -53.95
C GLN A 826 -7.90 -1.14 -53.33
N THR A 827 -8.62 -2.05 -54.02
CA THR A 827 -8.78 -3.43 -53.57
C THR A 827 -7.43 -4.13 -53.46
N ALA A 828 -6.60 -4.05 -54.51
CA ALA A 828 -5.25 -4.63 -54.51
C ALA A 828 -4.33 -4.06 -53.42
N TYR A 829 -4.45 -2.76 -53.13
CA TYR A 829 -3.74 -2.12 -52.02
C TYR A 829 -4.17 -2.64 -50.64
N LEU A 830 -5.48 -2.79 -50.41
CA LEU A 830 -6.02 -3.29 -49.13
C LEU A 830 -5.70 -4.78 -48.93
N ASP A 831 -5.76 -5.60 -49.99
CA ASP A 831 -5.32 -6.99 -49.96
C ASP A 831 -3.82 -7.09 -49.64
N ALA A 832 -3.00 -6.23 -50.24
CA ALA A 832 -1.56 -6.16 -49.96
C ALA A 832 -1.23 -5.67 -48.54
N LEU A 833 -2.07 -4.82 -47.92
CA LEU A 833 -1.92 -4.42 -46.52
C LEU A 833 -2.19 -5.58 -45.55
N VAL A 834 -3.20 -6.41 -45.81
CA VAL A 834 -3.48 -7.60 -44.99
C VAL A 834 -2.35 -8.62 -45.11
N GLU A 835 -1.84 -8.84 -46.32
CA GLU A 835 -0.66 -9.71 -46.54
C GLU A 835 0.61 -9.16 -45.87
N TYR A 836 0.86 -7.86 -45.99
CA TYR A 836 1.98 -7.19 -45.31
C TYR A 836 1.91 -7.37 -43.78
N VAL A 837 0.74 -7.26 -43.16
CA VAL A 837 0.58 -7.51 -41.71
C VAL A 837 0.95 -8.95 -41.36
N ARG A 838 0.51 -9.92 -42.16
CA ARG A 838 0.86 -11.34 -41.97
C ARG A 838 2.36 -11.59 -42.07
N GLU A 839 3.03 -11.00 -43.06
CA GLU A 839 4.50 -11.10 -43.20
C GLU A 839 5.25 -10.38 -42.06
N CYS A 840 4.70 -9.30 -41.51
CA CYS A 840 5.35 -8.50 -40.46
C CYS A 840 5.31 -9.12 -39.06
N ARG A 841 4.22 -9.78 -38.65
CA ARG A 841 4.09 -10.40 -37.31
C ARG A 841 5.24 -11.37 -36.97
N PRO A 842 5.61 -12.36 -37.80
CA PRO A 842 6.71 -13.27 -37.49
C PRO A 842 8.09 -12.59 -37.53
N LEU A 843 8.28 -11.54 -38.34
CA LEU A 843 9.51 -10.74 -38.34
C LEU A 843 9.65 -9.96 -37.03
N LEU A 844 8.56 -9.34 -36.56
CA LEU A 844 8.48 -8.62 -35.28
C LEU A 844 8.76 -9.54 -34.10
N ASN A 845 8.14 -10.73 -34.07
CA ASN A 845 8.36 -11.76 -33.06
C ASN A 845 9.82 -12.29 -33.06
N GLN A 846 10.52 -12.25 -34.19
CA GLN A 846 11.95 -12.57 -34.31
C GLN A 846 12.88 -11.40 -33.97
N GLY A 847 12.37 -10.18 -33.81
CA GLY A 847 13.17 -8.97 -33.60
C GLY A 847 13.85 -8.43 -34.88
N GLU A 848 13.35 -8.80 -36.06
CA GLU A 848 13.85 -8.28 -37.33
C GLU A 848 13.21 -6.92 -37.69
N SER A 849 13.88 -6.14 -38.54
CA SER A 849 13.33 -4.86 -39.02
C SER A 849 12.15 -5.11 -39.94
N LEU A 850 11.03 -4.43 -39.69
CA LEU A 850 9.87 -4.47 -40.57
C LEU A 850 10.19 -3.86 -41.95
N PRO A 851 9.67 -4.42 -43.05
CA PRO A 851 9.72 -3.79 -44.37
C PRO A 851 8.89 -2.49 -44.41
N GLU A 852 9.10 -1.65 -45.43
CA GLU A 852 8.25 -0.46 -45.60
C GLU A 852 6.81 -0.87 -45.95
N PRO A 853 5.78 -0.23 -45.36
CA PRO A 853 4.39 -0.55 -45.67
C PRO A 853 4.06 -0.19 -47.11
N PRO A 854 3.28 -1.03 -47.83
CA PRO A 854 2.88 -0.74 -49.20
C PRO A 854 2.17 0.62 -49.26
N GLN A 855 2.34 1.35 -50.37
CA GLN A 855 1.71 2.65 -50.57
C GLN A 855 0.66 2.58 -51.68
N LEU A 856 -0.44 3.31 -51.53
CA LEU A 856 -1.54 3.28 -52.51
C LEU A 856 -1.07 3.66 -53.93
N PHE A 857 -0.07 4.54 -54.05
CA PHE A 857 0.48 4.95 -55.36
C PHE A 857 1.31 3.85 -56.04
N ASP A 858 1.73 2.79 -55.34
CA ASP A 858 2.44 1.67 -55.98
C ASP A 858 1.50 0.78 -56.80
N PHE A 859 0.19 0.90 -56.56
CA PHE A 859 -0.87 0.24 -57.32
C PHE A 859 -1.45 1.15 -58.41
N ASP A 860 -1.06 2.43 -58.47
CA ASP A 860 -1.41 3.34 -59.57
C ASP A 860 -0.60 2.99 -60.83
N LYS A 861 -1.28 2.35 -61.76
CA LYS A 861 -0.71 1.92 -63.04
C LYS A 861 -0.12 3.07 -63.87
N SER A 862 -0.71 4.27 -63.81
CA SER A 862 -0.20 5.44 -64.55
C SER A 862 1.10 5.97 -63.96
N LEU A 863 1.23 5.87 -62.63
CA LEU A 863 2.41 6.30 -61.89
C LEU A 863 3.54 5.25 -62.00
N GLN A 864 3.21 3.96 -62.11
CA GLN A 864 4.17 2.91 -62.45
C GLN A 864 4.69 3.02 -63.88
N ASP A 865 3.83 3.30 -64.86
CA ASP A 865 4.25 3.57 -66.25
C ASP A 865 5.19 4.80 -66.30
N TYR A 866 4.91 5.84 -65.51
CA TYR A 866 5.78 7.02 -65.37
C TYR A 866 7.11 6.71 -64.65
N LYS A 867 7.11 5.97 -63.54
CA LYS A 867 8.33 5.49 -62.84
C LYS A 867 9.22 4.70 -63.81
N ALA A 868 8.64 3.82 -64.63
CA ALA A 868 9.36 3.05 -65.64
C ALA A 868 9.96 3.94 -66.74
N GLN A 869 9.24 4.97 -67.20
CA GLN A 869 9.77 5.95 -68.15
C GLN A 869 10.95 6.73 -67.54
N VAL A 870 10.78 7.32 -66.36
CA VAL A 870 11.83 8.12 -65.67
C VAL A 870 13.07 7.26 -65.38
N LYS A 871 12.90 6.00 -64.97
CA LYS A 871 14.02 5.07 -64.79
C LYS A 871 14.76 4.78 -66.10
N THR A 872 14.03 4.63 -67.21
CA THR A 872 14.63 4.44 -68.55
C THR A 872 15.40 5.68 -69.01
N GLU A 873 14.91 6.88 -68.69
CA GLU A 873 15.60 8.15 -68.96
C GLU A 873 16.89 8.29 -68.12
N LEU A 874 16.82 8.01 -66.81
CA LEU A 874 17.99 7.96 -65.91
C LEU A 874 19.04 6.92 -66.33
N GLU A 875 18.63 5.73 -66.77
CA GLU A 875 19.52 4.70 -67.31
C GLU A 875 20.24 5.17 -68.59
N GLN A 876 19.58 5.94 -69.46
CA GLN A 876 20.21 6.55 -70.63
C GLN A 876 21.16 7.69 -70.28
N GLU A 877 20.82 8.54 -69.31
CA GLU A 877 21.68 9.64 -68.86
C GLU A 877 22.93 9.13 -68.14
N ALA A 878 22.79 8.17 -67.22
CA ALA A 878 23.91 7.51 -66.55
C ALA A 878 24.84 6.80 -67.55
N ALA A 879 24.27 6.02 -68.49
CA ALA A 879 25.04 5.36 -69.55
C ALA A 879 25.76 6.35 -70.48
N THR A 880 25.17 7.53 -70.73
CA THR A 880 25.80 8.61 -71.52
C THR A 880 26.91 9.31 -70.74
N ALA A 881 26.78 9.43 -69.41
CA ALA A 881 27.84 9.89 -68.51
C ALA A 881 28.95 8.85 -68.28
N GLY A 882 28.72 7.58 -68.65
CA GLY A 882 29.65 6.47 -68.44
C GLY A 882 29.70 5.96 -67.00
N LEU A 883 28.63 6.19 -66.22
CA LEU A 883 28.48 5.83 -64.80
C LEU A 883 27.37 4.79 -64.63
N THR A 884 27.33 4.08 -63.51
CA THR A 884 26.11 3.36 -63.11
C THR A 884 25.02 4.32 -62.66
N VAL A 885 23.76 3.85 -62.58
CA VAL A 885 22.65 4.69 -62.12
C VAL A 885 22.85 5.11 -60.67
N GLU A 886 23.38 4.22 -59.82
CA GLU A 886 23.72 4.54 -58.43
C GLU A 886 24.84 5.60 -58.35
N GLU A 887 25.94 5.43 -59.09
CA GLU A 887 27.04 6.41 -59.13
C GLU A 887 26.60 7.78 -59.68
N TYR A 888 25.66 7.80 -60.63
CA TYR A 888 25.10 9.03 -61.18
C TYR A 888 24.28 9.79 -60.12
N ILE A 889 23.45 9.08 -59.33
CA ILE A 889 22.65 9.66 -58.25
C ILE A 889 23.55 10.16 -57.10
N ASP A 890 24.51 9.33 -56.65
CA ASP A 890 25.45 9.67 -55.56
C ASP A 890 26.40 10.82 -55.90
N SER A 891 26.59 11.14 -57.18
CA SER A 891 27.38 12.31 -57.61
C SER A 891 26.75 13.65 -57.20
N GLY A 892 25.50 13.66 -56.70
CA GLY A 892 24.77 14.88 -56.33
C GLY A 892 24.38 15.77 -57.51
N SER A 893 24.49 15.25 -58.74
CA SER A 893 24.38 16.02 -60.00
C SER A 893 22.94 16.36 -60.42
N TYR A 894 22.15 16.95 -59.52
CA TYR A 894 20.97 17.75 -59.88
C TYR A 894 21.33 19.20 -60.26
N ALA A 895 22.57 19.41 -60.71
CA ALA A 895 23.06 20.67 -61.27
C ALA A 895 23.39 20.46 -62.76
N PRO A 896 22.67 21.12 -63.69
CA PRO A 896 23.06 21.11 -65.09
C PRO A 896 24.49 21.63 -65.25
N ALA A 897 25.32 20.94 -66.05
CA ALA A 897 26.72 21.28 -66.26
C ALA A 897 26.96 22.59 -67.07
N GLN A 898 25.94 23.44 -67.18
CA GLN A 898 25.99 24.76 -67.82
C GLN A 898 25.45 25.80 -66.84
N PRO A 899 26.04 27.01 -66.79
CA PRO A 899 25.52 28.08 -65.95
C PRO A 899 24.07 28.36 -66.35
N ASN A 900 23.22 28.61 -65.36
CA ASN A 900 21.77 28.77 -65.55
C ASN A 900 21.18 29.77 -64.57
N PHE A 901 20.01 30.32 -64.90
CA PHE A 901 19.19 31.08 -63.98
C PHE A 901 17.86 30.38 -63.73
N SER A 902 17.27 30.64 -62.56
CA SER A 902 15.96 30.15 -62.16
C SER A 902 15.09 31.28 -61.61
N ILE A 903 13.82 31.31 -62.00
CA ILE A 903 12.82 32.28 -61.52
C ILE A 903 11.90 31.59 -60.52
N TYR A 904 11.82 32.18 -59.33
CA TYR A 904 10.97 31.77 -58.24
C TYR A 904 9.89 32.83 -58.00
N GLN A 905 8.63 32.42 -57.90
CA GLN A 905 7.51 33.34 -57.65
C GLN A 905 6.67 32.84 -56.48
N VAL A 906 6.12 33.78 -55.72
CA VAL A 906 5.16 33.47 -54.65
C VAL A 906 3.91 32.82 -55.24
N PRO A 907 3.49 31.62 -54.77
CA PRO A 907 2.31 30.87 -55.25
C PRO A 907 1.04 31.72 -55.32
N PRO A 908 0.05 31.41 -56.18
CA PRO A 908 -1.13 32.25 -56.40
C PRO A 908 -2.30 32.07 -55.39
N GLY A 909 -2.31 31.05 -54.53
CA GLY A 909 -3.40 30.77 -53.58
C GLY A 909 -3.35 31.63 -52.29
N PRO A 910 -4.19 31.38 -51.28
CA PRO A 910 -4.19 32.15 -50.03
C PRO A 910 -2.83 32.16 -49.31
N GLU A 911 -2.07 31.07 -49.40
CA GLU A 911 -0.75 30.87 -48.77
C GLU A 911 0.31 31.90 -49.19
N GLY A 912 0.22 32.43 -50.41
CA GLY A 912 1.15 33.44 -50.93
C GLY A 912 0.68 34.89 -50.73
N ARG A 913 -0.47 35.12 -50.09
CA ARG A 913 -1.13 36.44 -50.12
C ARG A 913 -0.27 37.56 -49.51
N ASP A 914 0.38 37.28 -48.40
CA ASP A 914 1.07 38.31 -47.59
C ASP A 914 2.48 38.62 -48.10
N PHE A 915 2.96 37.86 -49.10
CA PHE A 915 4.30 37.98 -49.70
C PHE A 915 4.30 38.62 -51.11
N ARG A 916 3.17 38.65 -51.83
CA ARG A 916 3.12 39.18 -53.20
C ARG A 916 3.15 40.71 -53.27
N TYR A 917 3.86 41.24 -54.26
CA TYR A 917 3.82 42.66 -54.64
C TYR A 917 4.24 43.63 -53.51
N ARG A 918 5.12 43.17 -52.61
CA ARG A 918 5.69 43.96 -51.53
C ARG A 918 7.14 44.34 -51.85
N SER A 919 7.61 45.44 -51.28
CA SER A 919 9.05 45.71 -51.23
C SER A 919 9.73 44.78 -50.22
N TYR A 920 11.05 44.64 -50.31
CA TYR A 920 11.81 43.88 -49.32
C TYR A 920 11.72 44.52 -47.92
N GLU A 921 11.66 45.86 -47.84
CA GLU A 921 11.58 46.59 -46.58
C GLU A 921 10.20 46.47 -45.93
N ASP A 922 9.12 46.42 -46.73
CA ASP A 922 7.76 46.14 -46.23
C ASP A 922 7.63 44.72 -45.67
N LEU A 923 8.30 43.72 -46.26
CA LEU A 923 8.32 42.36 -45.71
C LEU A 923 9.02 42.32 -44.34
N GLN A 924 10.19 42.96 -44.24
CA GLN A 924 10.93 43.02 -42.98
C GLN A 924 10.18 43.79 -41.88
N ALA A 925 9.46 44.87 -42.23
CA ALA A 925 8.67 45.66 -41.29
C ALA A 925 7.55 44.84 -40.60
N ASP A 926 6.96 43.89 -41.32
CA ASP A 926 5.93 42.98 -40.80
C ASP A 926 6.51 41.67 -40.21
N GLY A 927 7.85 41.55 -40.12
CA GLY A 927 8.53 40.36 -39.58
C GLY A 927 8.52 39.14 -40.52
N LEU A 928 8.23 39.33 -41.80
CA LEU A 928 8.20 38.27 -42.81
C LEU A 928 9.59 38.07 -43.45
N LEU A 929 10.04 36.83 -43.54
CA LEU A 929 11.35 36.46 -44.10
C LEU A 929 11.25 35.91 -45.53
N VAL A 930 12.30 36.14 -46.31
CA VAL A 930 12.48 35.63 -47.68
C VAL A 930 12.94 34.16 -47.64
N ASP A 931 12.07 33.31 -47.11
CA ASP A 931 12.30 31.86 -46.94
C ASP A 931 11.95 31.10 -48.23
N ARG A 932 12.86 30.21 -48.66
CA ARG A 932 12.73 29.33 -49.83
C ARG A 932 11.37 28.62 -49.93
N LYS A 933 10.77 28.22 -48.80
CA LYS A 933 9.49 27.48 -48.75
C LYS A 933 8.28 28.28 -49.25
N ASN A 934 8.37 29.61 -49.21
CA ASN A 934 7.28 30.52 -49.61
C ASN A 934 7.24 30.79 -51.13
N TYR A 935 8.16 30.20 -51.92
CA TYR A 935 8.33 30.48 -53.34
C TYR A 935 8.37 29.20 -54.19
N GLN A 936 7.54 29.15 -55.23
CA GLN A 936 7.52 28.06 -56.20
C GLN A 936 8.58 28.29 -57.29
N LEU A 937 9.25 27.23 -57.75
CA LEU A 937 10.06 27.29 -58.98
C LEU A 937 9.12 27.39 -60.17
N VAL A 938 9.28 28.42 -61.00
CA VAL A 938 8.39 28.67 -62.13
C VAL A 938 9.10 28.49 -63.48
N TYR A 939 10.41 28.71 -63.52
CA TYR A 939 11.19 28.61 -64.76
C TYR A 939 12.69 28.45 -64.49
N THR A 940 13.40 27.71 -65.36
CA THR A 940 14.86 27.57 -65.36
C THR A 940 15.37 27.57 -66.80
N ALA A 941 16.45 28.31 -67.09
CA ALA A 941 17.07 28.35 -68.41
C ALA A 941 18.59 28.61 -68.33
N PRO A 942 19.37 28.21 -69.35
CA PRO A 942 20.81 28.47 -69.40
C PRO A 942 21.15 29.97 -69.39
N LEU A 943 22.33 30.28 -68.90
CA LEU A 943 22.89 31.62 -68.81
C LEU A 943 23.72 31.93 -70.07
N ASP A 944 23.19 32.77 -70.95
CA ASP A 944 23.97 33.31 -72.06
C ASP A 944 24.99 34.34 -71.53
N LYS A 945 26.15 34.48 -72.19
CA LYS A 945 27.30 35.26 -71.69
C LYS A 945 27.04 36.75 -71.41
N ASP A 946 25.97 37.31 -71.96
CA ASP A 946 25.57 38.71 -71.82
C ASP A 946 24.29 38.89 -70.96
N THR A 947 23.84 37.84 -70.25
CA THR A 947 22.60 37.84 -69.46
C THR A 947 22.75 38.64 -68.16
N THR A 948 22.11 39.80 -68.07
CA THR A 948 21.99 40.59 -66.82
C THR A 948 20.61 40.42 -66.18
N LEU A 949 20.46 40.84 -64.92
CA LEU A 949 19.16 40.90 -64.24
C LEU A 949 18.15 41.75 -65.02
N ASP A 950 18.57 42.92 -65.54
CA ASP A 950 17.75 43.78 -66.40
C ASP A 950 17.32 43.10 -67.70
N GLU A 951 18.20 42.31 -68.31
CA GLU A 951 17.91 41.55 -69.53
C GLU A 951 16.88 40.45 -69.25
N ILE A 952 16.98 39.76 -68.11
CA ILE A 952 15.99 38.79 -67.64
C ILE A 952 14.64 39.51 -67.44
N TYR A 953 14.59 40.57 -66.64
CA TYR A 953 13.35 41.32 -66.39
C TYR A 953 12.72 41.84 -67.69
N ARG A 954 13.52 42.37 -68.63
CA ARG A 954 13.03 42.77 -69.96
C ARG A 954 12.45 41.59 -70.73
N ARG A 955 13.17 40.46 -70.78
CA ARG A 955 12.76 39.26 -71.53
C ARG A 955 11.45 38.69 -70.99
N PHE A 956 11.27 38.56 -69.68
CA PHE A 956 10.05 37.98 -69.11
C PHE A 956 8.87 38.97 -69.00
N ASN A 957 9.10 40.29 -69.10
CA ASN A 957 8.04 41.30 -69.03
C ASN A 957 7.62 41.91 -70.37
N MET A 958 8.52 41.99 -71.36
CA MET A 958 8.21 42.57 -72.68
C MET A 958 8.25 41.56 -73.84
N GLU A 959 9.03 40.49 -73.73
CA GLU A 959 9.16 39.47 -74.79
C GLU A 959 8.35 38.19 -74.49
N HIS A 960 8.23 37.85 -73.20
CA HIS A 960 7.42 36.78 -72.59
C HIS A 960 7.54 35.41 -73.30
N PRO A 961 8.60 34.62 -73.02
CA PRO A 961 8.88 33.35 -73.70
C PRO A 961 7.69 32.37 -73.70
N ALA A 962 7.49 31.62 -74.78
CA ALA A 962 6.30 30.76 -74.97
C ALA A 962 6.25 29.54 -74.02
N ASP A 963 7.41 29.12 -73.55
CA ASP A 963 7.68 28.10 -72.53
C ASP A 963 7.54 28.64 -71.10
N TYR A 964 7.62 29.96 -70.89
CA TYR A 964 7.38 30.57 -69.59
C TYR A 964 5.91 30.48 -69.19
N LYS A 965 5.62 29.80 -68.07
CA LYS A 965 4.27 29.64 -67.49
C LYS A 965 4.00 30.52 -66.27
N GLY A 966 4.96 31.38 -65.91
CA GLY A 966 4.84 32.33 -64.81
C GLY A 966 4.02 33.57 -65.12
N ARG A 967 3.83 34.40 -64.10
CA ARG A 967 3.40 35.80 -64.28
C ARG A 967 4.63 36.65 -64.64
N SER A 968 4.42 37.83 -65.22
CA SER A 968 5.47 38.85 -65.37
C SER A 968 6.28 39.03 -64.07
N LEU A 969 7.61 39.07 -64.20
CA LEU A 969 8.57 39.32 -63.12
C LEU A 969 8.24 40.65 -62.44
N SER A 970 7.98 40.61 -61.15
CA SER A 970 7.35 41.69 -60.38
C SER A 970 7.89 41.75 -58.95
N MET A 971 7.56 42.82 -58.20
CA MET A 971 7.98 42.97 -56.81
C MET A 971 7.56 41.73 -55.98
N GLY A 972 8.51 41.14 -55.25
CA GLY A 972 8.28 39.88 -54.54
C GLY A 972 8.46 38.61 -55.38
N ASP A 973 9.12 38.69 -56.53
CA ASP A 973 9.69 37.53 -57.23
C ASP A 973 11.21 37.46 -57.00
N ILE A 974 11.82 36.27 -57.18
CA ILE A 974 13.25 36.03 -56.93
C ILE A 974 13.91 35.39 -58.15
N VAL A 975 15.07 35.91 -58.54
CA VAL A 975 15.93 35.37 -59.59
C VAL A 975 17.19 34.80 -58.97
N VAL A 976 17.47 33.52 -59.23
CA VAL A 976 18.69 32.83 -58.80
C VAL A 976 19.61 32.61 -59.98
N PHE A 977 20.87 33.04 -59.87
CA PHE A 977 21.96 32.66 -60.77
C PHE A 977 22.71 31.46 -60.21
N ARG A 978 23.15 30.57 -61.10
CA ARG A 978 24.08 29.48 -60.80
C ARG A 978 25.19 29.51 -61.84
N GLN A 979 26.39 29.95 -61.43
CA GLN A 979 27.54 30.12 -62.31
C GLN A 979 28.84 29.84 -61.53
N ASP A 980 29.82 29.20 -62.18
CA ASP A 980 31.17 28.96 -61.65
C ASP A 980 31.22 28.26 -60.27
N GLY A 981 30.16 27.51 -59.93
CA GLY A 981 30.00 26.79 -58.66
C GLY A 981 29.30 27.59 -57.55
N GLU A 982 29.06 28.89 -57.74
CA GLU A 982 28.36 29.74 -56.79
C GLU A 982 26.85 29.88 -57.16
N GLN A 983 26.01 30.07 -56.13
CA GLN A 983 24.59 30.39 -56.28
C GLN A 983 24.29 31.74 -55.62
N THR A 984 23.67 32.66 -56.36
CA THR A 984 23.29 33.99 -55.85
C THR A 984 21.82 34.27 -56.13
N ALA A 985 21.09 34.72 -55.10
CA ALA A 985 19.67 35.02 -55.16
C ALA A 985 19.44 36.53 -55.10
N TYR A 986 18.53 37.01 -55.96
CA TYR A 986 18.17 38.42 -56.10
C TYR A 986 16.66 38.57 -55.99
N TYR A 987 16.21 39.33 -55.00
CA TYR A 987 14.82 39.74 -54.82
C TYR A 987 14.52 40.96 -55.72
N VAL A 988 13.41 40.91 -56.45
CA VAL A 988 12.94 42.02 -57.29
C VAL A 988 12.19 43.02 -56.42
N ASP A 989 12.68 44.25 -56.36
CA ASP A 989 12.18 45.33 -55.50
C ASP A 989 11.56 46.48 -56.33
N GLU A 990 11.18 47.59 -55.69
CA GLU A 990 10.57 48.74 -56.37
C GLU A 990 11.46 49.28 -57.51
N GLY A 991 10.83 49.72 -58.61
CA GLY A 991 11.54 50.36 -59.73
C GLY A 991 12.33 49.43 -60.66
N ALA A 992 12.26 48.10 -60.43
CA ALA A 992 13.15 47.09 -61.02
C ALA A 992 14.59 47.13 -60.48
N ASP A 993 14.79 47.66 -59.27
CA ASP A 993 16.01 47.42 -58.50
C ASP A 993 16.03 45.97 -57.96
N TYR A 994 17.23 45.44 -57.71
CA TYR A 994 17.43 44.07 -57.20
C TYR A 994 18.22 44.09 -55.90
N ARG A 995 17.73 43.36 -54.89
CA ARG A 995 18.40 43.20 -53.60
C ARG A 995 18.93 41.77 -53.48
N GLN A 996 20.22 41.62 -53.20
CA GLN A 996 20.80 40.29 -52.99
C GLN A 996 20.30 39.71 -51.66
N VAL A 997 19.72 38.51 -51.69
CA VAL A 997 19.10 37.84 -50.55
C VAL A 997 19.78 36.50 -50.24
N PRO A 998 21.01 36.49 -49.67
CA PRO A 998 21.73 35.27 -49.35
C PRO A 998 20.95 34.34 -48.39
N GLU A 999 20.07 34.89 -47.55
CA GLU A 999 19.18 34.16 -46.66
C GLU A 999 18.22 33.21 -47.38
N PHE A 1000 17.96 33.41 -48.68
CA PHE A 1000 17.10 32.53 -49.48
C PHE A 1000 17.66 31.09 -49.63
N PHE A 1001 18.96 30.90 -49.36
CA PHE A 1001 19.61 29.58 -49.32
C PHE A 1001 19.90 29.08 -47.90
N SER A 1002 19.66 29.90 -46.88
CA SER A 1002 19.79 29.47 -45.50
C SER A 1002 18.68 28.47 -45.17
N GLN A 1003 19.04 27.27 -44.74
CA GLN A 1003 18.08 26.41 -44.07
C GLN A 1003 17.62 27.14 -42.79
N PRO A 1004 16.31 27.25 -42.53
CA PRO A 1004 15.86 27.87 -41.30
C PRO A 1004 16.26 26.98 -40.12
N GLU A 1005 17.15 27.46 -39.26
CA GLU A 1005 17.11 27.05 -37.86
C GLU A 1005 15.70 27.34 -37.37
N LYS A 1006 14.98 26.28 -37.00
CA LYS A 1006 13.56 26.34 -36.68
C LYS A 1006 13.39 27.07 -35.34
N GLN A 1007 13.34 28.40 -35.37
CA GLN A 1007 12.81 29.21 -34.27
C GLN A 1007 11.32 28.89 -34.15
N LEU A 1008 11.03 27.79 -33.44
CA LEU A 1008 9.67 27.42 -33.07
C LEU A 1008 9.04 28.60 -32.32
N THR A 1009 7.77 28.86 -32.57
CA THR A 1009 6.99 29.81 -31.78
C THR A 1009 6.67 29.20 -30.40
N PRO A 1010 6.36 30.00 -29.36
CA PRO A 1010 5.90 29.45 -28.08
C PRO A 1010 4.66 28.56 -28.21
N ASP A 1011 3.85 28.77 -29.26
CA ASP A 1011 2.69 27.93 -29.58
C ASP A 1011 3.07 26.52 -30.07
N GLU A 1012 4.22 26.36 -30.73
CA GLU A 1012 4.75 25.08 -31.20
C GLU A 1012 5.60 24.35 -30.15
N CYS A 1013 5.83 24.98 -28.99
CA CYS A 1013 6.54 24.43 -27.84
C CYS A 1013 5.64 24.27 -26.59
N MET A 1014 4.31 24.21 -26.77
CA MET A 1014 3.41 23.90 -25.66
C MET A 1014 3.48 22.40 -25.32
N THR A 1015 3.63 22.07 -24.04
CA THR A 1015 3.66 20.67 -23.55
C THR A 1015 2.28 20.01 -23.51
N GLY A 1016 1.21 20.77 -23.80
CA GLY A 1016 -0.18 20.38 -23.60
C GLY A 1016 -0.69 20.65 -22.18
N GLU A 1017 0.20 20.82 -21.20
CA GLU A 1017 -0.18 21.11 -19.82
C GLU A 1017 -0.71 22.54 -19.63
N GLN A 1018 -1.74 22.67 -18.80
CA GLN A 1018 -2.31 23.95 -18.38
C GLN A 1018 -2.15 24.10 -16.87
N ILE A 1019 -1.58 25.23 -16.44
CA ILE A 1019 -1.58 25.62 -15.02
C ILE A 1019 -2.73 26.59 -14.72
N GLN A 1020 -3.45 26.32 -13.65
CA GLN A 1020 -4.52 27.18 -13.13
C GLN A 1020 -3.99 28.00 -11.97
N THR A 1021 -4.07 29.32 -12.08
CA THR A 1021 -3.82 30.27 -10.97
C THR A 1021 -5.11 31.03 -10.65
N PRO A 1022 -5.23 31.71 -9.48
CA PRO A 1022 -6.32 32.64 -9.21
C PRO A 1022 -6.39 33.84 -10.18
N ARG A 1023 -5.32 34.09 -10.96
CA ARG A 1023 -5.22 35.16 -11.95
C ARG A 1023 -5.51 34.72 -13.40
N GLY A 1024 -5.66 33.42 -13.66
CA GLY A 1024 -5.95 32.90 -14.99
C GLY A 1024 -5.40 31.48 -15.24
N ARG A 1025 -5.76 30.92 -16.40
CA ARG A 1025 -5.16 29.70 -16.96
C ARG A 1025 -4.02 30.08 -17.89
N PHE A 1026 -2.89 29.40 -17.78
CA PHE A 1026 -1.72 29.61 -18.63
C PHE A 1026 -1.22 28.26 -19.15
N TYR A 1027 -0.81 28.19 -20.41
CA TYR A 1027 -0.22 26.99 -21.00
C TYR A 1027 1.28 26.92 -20.66
N LEU A 1028 1.77 25.73 -20.32
CA LEU A 1028 3.18 25.50 -20.05
C LEU A 1028 3.96 25.34 -21.37
N THR A 1029 5.18 25.87 -21.42
CA THR A 1029 6.08 25.77 -22.57
C THR A 1029 7.49 25.39 -22.13
N ASP A 1030 8.19 24.57 -22.93
CA ASP A 1030 9.58 24.13 -22.67
C ASP A 1030 10.64 25.21 -22.96
N ARG A 1031 10.27 26.49 -22.87
CA ARG A 1031 11.15 27.62 -23.18
C ARG A 1031 11.86 28.14 -21.94
N SER A 1032 13.14 28.46 -22.09
CA SER A 1032 13.87 29.20 -21.06
C SER A 1032 13.34 30.64 -20.96
N ARG A 1033 13.62 31.30 -19.84
CA ARG A 1033 13.24 32.70 -19.62
C ARG A 1033 13.83 33.63 -20.67
N GLU A 1034 15.11 33.43 -21.00
CA GLU A 1034 15.86 34.21 -21.98
C GLU A 1034 15.28 34.03 -23.39
N GLN A 1035 14.83 32.81 -23.70
CA GLN A 1035 14.17 32.50 -24.98
C GLN A 1035 12.78 33.14 -25.08
N MET A 1036 12.04 33.25 -23.97
CA MET A 1036 10.75 33.96 -23.92
C MET A 1036 10.93 35.47 -24.01
N GLU A 1037 11.89 36.04 -23.29
CA GLU A 1037 12.22 37.47 -23.34
C GLU A 1037 12.73 37.87 -24.76
N ALA A 1038 13.55 37.02 -25.41
CA ALA A 1038 13.96 37.21 -26.81
C ALA A 1038 12.80 37.11 -27.81
N ALA A 1039 11.76 36.30 -27.51
CA ALA A 1039 10.53 36.22 -28.30
C ALA A 1039 9.52 37.35 -27.99
N GLY A 1040 9.89 38.36 -27.20
CA GLY A 1040 9.06 39.52 -26.86
C GLY A 1040 8.07 39.29 -25.71
N TYR A 1041 8.16 38.17 -24.99
CA TYR A 1041 7.35 37.89 -23.80
C TYR A 1041 8.10 38.30 -22.54
N GLY A 1042 7.69 39.40 -21.91
CA GLY A 1042 8.29 39.89 -20.67
C GLY A 1042 7.73 39.19 -19.43
N PHE A 1043 8.50 39.15 -18.34
CA PHE A 1043 8.02 38.62 -17.07
C PHE A 1043 6.81 39.42 -16.54
N HIS A 1044 5.71 38.74 -16.26
CA HIS A 1044 4.47 39.34 -15.74
C HIS A 1044 4.29 39.09 -14.24
N HIS A 1045 4.40 37.84 -13.79
CA HIS A 1045 4.37 37.45 -12.37
C HIS A 1045 4.83 36.00 -12.19
N GLN A 1046 5.09 35.60 -10.94
CA GLN A 1046 5.35 34.21 -10.56
C GLN A 1046 4.05 33.56 -10.04
N SER A 1047 3.93 32.25 -10.16
CA SER A 1047 2.86 31.46 -9.53
C SER A 1047 2.96 31.49 -8.00
N GLU A 1048 1.85 31.26 -7.31
CA GLU A 1048 1.77 31.38 -5.84
C GLU A 1048 2.55 30.28 -5.10
N ASP A 1049 2.76 29.13 -5.74
CA ASP A 1049 3.64 28.05 -5.29
C ASP A 1049 5.13 28.28 -5.60
N GLY A 1050 5.46 29.38 -6.28
CA GLY A 1050 6.82 29.75 -6.68
C GLY A 1050 7.40 28.93 -7.85
N LYS A 1051 6.72 27.89 -8.34
CA LYS A 1051 7.28 26.92 -9.30
C LYS A 1051 7.36 27.41 -10.74
N TYR A 1052 6.54 28.39 -11.13
CA TYR A 1052 6.42 28.83 -12.52
C TYR A 1052 6.51 30.36 -12.65
N LEU A 1053 7.17 30.82 -13.71
CA LEU A 1053 7.18 32.22 -14.14
C LEU A 1053 6.18 32.39 -15.28
N ILE A 1054 5.30 33.39 -15.17
CA ILE A 1054 4.34 33.74 -16.23
C ILE A 1054 4.95 34.85 -17.09
N MET A 1055 5.18 34.55 -18.36
CA MET A 1055 5.77 35.44 -19.37
C MET A 1055 4.67 35.92 -20.33
N ALA A 1056 4.54 37.23 -20.56
CA ALA A 1056 3.45 37.82 -21.35
C ALA A 1056 3.95 38.96 -22.27
N ASN A 1057 3.34 39.09 -23.44
CA ASN A 1057 3.65 40.13 -24.43
C ASN A 1057 2.53 41.17 -24.62
N GLY A 1058 1.53 41.18 -23.73
CA GLY A 1058 0.35 42.05 -23.79
C GLY A 1058 -0.82 41.51 -24.63
N THR A 1059 -0.63 40.42 -25.39
CA THR A 1059 -1.73 39.73 -26.12
C THR A 1059 -1.84 38.24 -25.78
N ARG A 1060 -0.74 37.59 -25.40
CA ARG A 1060 -0.70 36.22 -24.87
C ARG A 1060 0.19 36.12 -23.64
N ALA A 1061 -0.01 35.05 -22.86
CA ALA A 1061 0.75 34.74 -21.66
C ALA A 1061 0.96 33.23 -21.52
N PHE A 1062 2.17 32.83 -21.11
CA PHE A 1062 2.64 31.46 -21.02
C PHE A 1062 3.35 31.22 -19.70
N ALA A 1063 3.34 29.98 -19.23
CA ALA A 1063 4.11 29.55 -18.07
C ALA A 1063 5.43 28.89 -18.50
N ILE A 1064 6.50 29.14 -17.75
CA ILE A 1064 7.78 28.43 -17.83
C ILE A 1064 8.22 28.00 -16.42
N PRO A 1065 8.95 26.89 -16.26
CA PRO A 1065 9.48 26.49 -14.96
C PRO A 1065 10.44 27.53 -14.38
N ALA A 1066 10.34 27.81 -13.08
CA ALA A 1066 11.30 28.63 -12.36
C ALA A 1066 12.58 27.80 -12.11
N GLN A 1067 13.63 28.06 -12.90
CA GLN A 1067 14.89 27.32 -12.82
C GLN A 1067 15.52 27.46 -11.43
N GLN A 1068 15.66 26.35 -10.71
CA GLN A 1068 16.43 26.31 -9.45
C GLN A 1068 17.92 26.29 -9.77
N ASP A 1069 18.62 27.38 -9.42
CA ASP A 1069 20.08 27.42 -9.48
C ASP A 1069 20.68 26.38 -8.52
N SER A 1070 21.70 25.66 -9.00
CA SER A 1070 22.34 24.56 -8.26
C SER A 1070 23.03 25.05 -6.99
N HIS A 1071 22.39 24.86 -5.84
CA HIS A 1071 22.93 25.23 -4.52
C HIS A 1071 23.99 24.25 -3.96
N ILE A 1072 24.61 23.41 -4.79
CA ILE A 1072 25.80 22.61 -4.42
C ILE A 1072 27.06 23.49 -4.46
N LYS A 1073 27.13 24.48 -3.56
CA LYS A 1073 28.38 25.17 -3.15
C LYS A 1073 28.31 26.09 -1.91
N THR A 1074 27.15 26.19 -1.24
CA THR A 1074 27.03 26.95 0.03
C THR A 1074 26.26 26.18 1.10
N ALA A 1075 26.27 24.84 1.02
CA ALA A 1075 25.65 23.93 1.99
C ALA A 1075 26.65 23.34 3.02
N GLU A 1076 27.75 24.05 3.28
CA GLU A 1076 28.54 23.87 4.51
C GLU A 1076 28.52 25.20 5.28
N MET A 1077 28.14 25.15 6.58
CA MET A 1077 28.03 26.25 7.57
C MET A 1077 26.63 26.84 7.93
N SER A 1078 25.53 26.08 7.88
CA SER A 1078 24.28 26.51 8.56
C SER A 1078 23.51 25.43 9.34
N THR A 1079 24.15 24.32 9.69
CA THR A 1079 23.63 23.38 10.70
C THR A 1079 23.98 23.86 12.12
N GLU A 1080 23.18 24.78 12.72
CA GLU A 1080 23.03 24.95 14.18
C GLU A 1080 22.04 26.08 14.56
N GLN A 1081 20.73 25.86 14.31
CA GLN A 1081 19.61 26.39 15.12
C GLN A 1081 18.26 26.04 14.45
N ASN A 1082 17.51 25.11 15.06
CA ASN A 1082 16.05 25.19 15.26
C ASN A 1082 15.48 23.87 15.81
N TYR A 1083 15.67 23.66 17.11
CA TYR A 1083 14.71 22.91 17.93
C TYR A 1083 14.35 23.81 19.11
N ASN A 1084 13.18 24.45 19.03
CA ASN A 1084 12.34 24.89 20.16
C ASN A 1084 11.05 25.53 19.62
N MET A 1085 9.99 24.72 19.59
CA MET A 1085 8.55 25.00 19.66
C MET A 1085 8.00 26.39 19.31
N ILE A 1086 7.04 26.37 18.38
CA ILE A 1086 5.78 27.13 18.30
C ILE A 1086 5.57 28.24 19.35
N ASP A 1087 5.48 29.49 18.88
CA ASP A 1087 4.44 30.45 19.27
C ASP A 1087 4.11 31.34 18.05
N GLY A 1088 2.84 31.71 17.88
CA GLY A 1088 2.32 32.30 16.65
C GLY A 1088 2.35 33.83 16.64
N MET A 1089 3.07 34.43 15.70
CA MET A 1089 2.75 35.76 15.16
C MET A 1089 3.48 36.02 13.83
N MET A 1090 2.73 36.19 12.74
CA MET A 1090 3.28 36.72 11.48
C MET A 1090 3.78 38.15 11.67
N ASN A 1091 4.95 38.48 11.10
CA ASN A 1091 5.31 39.84 10.66
C ASN A 1091 6.58 39.81 9.79
N ASN A 1092 6.41 39.70 8.46
CA ASN A 1092 7.47 40.02 7.50
C ASN A 1092 7.38 41.51 7.15
N ALA A 1093 8.31 42.31 7.68
CA ALA A 1093 8.47 43.72 7.32
C ALA A 1093 9.96 44.02 7.03
N PRO A 1094 10.30 44.71 5.92
CA PRO A 1094 11.68 44.88 5.47
C PRO A 1094 12.48 45.83 6.38
N SER A 1095 13.79 45.58 6.48
CA SER A 1095 14.70 46.42 7.27
C SER A 1095 15.15 47.68 6.52
N MET A 1096 15.59 48.68 7.29
CA MET A 1096 16.10 49.95 6.75
C MET A 1096 17.31 49.75 5.81
N GLU A 1097 18.12 48.72 6.08
CA GLU A 1097 19.35 48.41 5.36
C GLU A 1097 19.07 47.69 4.02
N GLU A 1098 18.02 46.86 3.95
CA GLU A 1098 17.51 46.28 2.70
C GLU A 1098 16.86 47.32 1.79
N LEU A 1099 16.10 48.26 2.36
CA LEU A 1099 15.57 49.40 1.61
C LEU A 1099 16.71 50.30 1.09
N GLU A 1100 17.76 50.56 1.87
CA GLU A 1100 18.92 51.33 1.40
C GLU A 1100 19.72 50.59 0.30
N ALA A 1101 19.74 49.26 0.32
CA ALA A 1101 20.31 48.44 -0.76
C ALA A 1101 19.49 48.54 -2.05
N LYS A 1102 18.16 48.44 -1.98
CA LYS A 1102 17.26 48.65 -3.13
C LYS A 1102 17.37 50.05 -3.72
N ALA A 1103 17.53 51.08 -2.88
CA ALA A 1103 17.78 52.45 -3.32
C ALA A 1103 19.08 52.58 -4.13
N LYS A 1104 20.13 51.87 -3.71
CA LYS A 1104 21.45 51.84 -4.39
C LYS A 1104 21.45 50.98 -5.66
N ALA A 1105 20.54 50.00 -5.76
CA ALA A 1105 20.27 49.26 -6.99
C ALA A 1105 19.45 50.08 -8.02
N GLY A 1106 18.87 51.21 -7.62
CA GLY A 1106 18.07 52.09 -8.49
C GLY A 1106 16.56 51.82 -8.48
N GLU A 1107 16.09 50.95 -7.58
CA GLU A 1107 14.66 50.62 -7.44
C GLU A 1107 13.89 51.76 -6.73
N GLN A 1108 12.61 51.95 -7.09
CA GLN A 1108 11.73 52.89 -6.38
C GLN A 1108 11.22 52.29 -5.08
N ILE A 1109 11.25 53.08 -4.00
CA ILE A 1109 10.84 52.67 -2.66
C ILE A 1109 9.65 53.50 -2.19
N SER A 1110 8.68 52.83 -1.56
CA SER A 1110 7.51 53.45 -0.95
C SER A 1110 7.88 54.25 0.32
N LEU A 1111 7.31 55.45 0.46
CA LEU A 1111 7.47 56.27 1.67
C LEU A 1111 6.82 55.66 2.92
N LEU A 1112 5.89 54.70 2.77
CA LEU A 1112 5.32 53.96 3.90
C LEU A 1112 6.34 52.98 4.49
N ASP A 1113 7.00 52.19 3.65
CA ASP A 1113 7.97 51.16 4.06
C ASP A 1113 9.16 51.81 4.80
N VAL A 1114 9.61 52.97 4.31
CA VAL A 1114 10.62 53.80 4.98
C VAL A 1114 10.13 54.31 6.34
N ALA A 1115 8.84 54.67 6.46
CA ALA A 1115 8.27 55.15 7.73
C ALA A 1115 8.06 54.04 8.77
N GLU A 1116 7.86 52.79 8.34
CA GLU A 1116 7.73 51.64 9.25
C GLU A 1116 9.10 51.11 9.70
N ALA A 1117 10.06 50.96 8.78
CA ALA A 1117 11.44 50.62 9.12
C ALA A 1117 12.10 51.66 10.07
N ALA A 1118 11.85 52.97 9.85
CA ALA A 1118 12.34 54.01 10.75
C ALA A 1118 11.71 53.98 12.16
N LYS A 1119 10.46 53.50 12.30
CA LYS A 1119 9.84 53.25 13.62
C LYS A 1119 10.46 52.05 14.33
N ALA A 1120 10.95 51.05 13.60
CA ALA A 1120 11.64 49.89 14.16
C ALA A 1120 13.05 50.24 14.65
N GLU A 1121 13.82 51.05 13.91
CA GLU A 1121 15.17 51.48 14.31
C GLU A 1121 15.21 52.33 15.60
N ALA A 1122 14.13 53.09 15.89
CA ALA A 1122 14.05 53.97 17.05
C ALA A 1122 14.14 53.25 18.42
N LYS A 1123 14.17 51.91 18.46
CA LYS A 1123 14.15 51.09 19.69
C LYS A 1123 15.48 50.42 20.08
N LYS A 1124 16.62 50.67 19.43
CA LYS A 1124 17.94 50.09 19.84
C LYS A 1124 19.05 51.14 20.11
N PRO A 1125 19.74 51.09 21.27
CA PRO A 1125 20.79 52.06 21.63
C PRO A 1125 22.17 51.77 20.98
N LYS A 1126 22.95 52.82 20.73
CA LYS A 1126 24.19 52.80 19.92
C LYS A 1126 25.45 52.38 20.68
N GLN A 1127 26.33 51.62 20.01
CA GLN A 1127 27.69 51.28 20.44
C GLN A 1127 28.70 52.43 20.25
N THR A 1128 29.83 52.37 20.99
CA THR A 1128 31.04 53.19 20.78
C THR A 1128 32.20 52.41 20.13
N ARG A 1129 32.84 53.08 19.17
CA ARG A 1129 34.12 52.76 18.46
C ARG A 1129 35.31 52.54 19.43
N ARG A 1130 36.50 51.99 19.09
CA ARG A 1130 37.18 51.42 17.89
C ARG A 1130 38.52 50.79 18.36
N THR A 1131 39.15 49.85 17.63
CA THR A 1131 40.57 49.95 17.11
C THR A 1131 41.05 48.68 16.38
N THR A 1132 42.16 48.81 15.63
CA THR A 1132 42.77 47.84 14.68
C THR A 1132 44.31 47.80 14.90
N GLN A 1133 45.10 46.75 14.59
CA GLN A 1133 44.85 45.49 13.86
C GLN A 1133 45.90 44.39 14.24
N LYS A 1134 45.90 43.27 13.47
CA LYS A 1134 46.94 42.25 13.16
C LYS A 1134 48.42 42.43 13.65
N PRO A 1135 49.27 41.37 13.63
CA PRO A 1135 49.04 39.96 14.03
C PRO A 1135 50.25 39.26 14.72
N LYS A 1136 50.04 38.11 15.39
CA LYS A 1136 51.01 37.01 15.76
C LYS A 1136 50.30 36.11 16.79
N LYS A 1137 50.47 34.80 16.95
CA LYS A 1137 51.12 33.65 16.29
C LYS A 1137 50.63 32.40 17.10
N PRO A 1138 50.83 31.13 16.66
CA PRO A 1138 49.99 30.01 17.10
C PRO A 1138 50.41 29.33 18.41
N SER A 1139 49.47 28.61 19.04
CA SER A 1139 49.69 27.94 20.32
C SER A 1139 50.46 26.61 20.19
N ILE A 1140 51.41 26.48 21.12
CA ILE A 1140 52.48 25.50 21.30
C ILE A 1140 52.09 24.01 21.13
N ARG A 1141 50.81 23.63 21.28
CA ARG A 1141 50.41 22.20 21.24
C ARG A 1141 50.47 21.59 19.83
N ALA A 1142 50.20 22.38 18.79
CA ALA A 1142 50.41 21.97 17.39
C ALA A 1142 51.91 21.91 17.02
N GLN A 1143 52.76 22.69 17.70
CA GLN A 1143 54.22 22.70 17.50
C GLN A 1143 54.89 21.48 18.16
N LEU A 1144 54.30 20.93 19.22
CA LEU A 1144 54.80 19.75 19.95
C LEU A 1144 54.51 18.40 19.28
N ALA A 1145 53.53 18.33 18.37
CA ALA A 1145 53.27 17.12 17.57
C ALA A 1145 54.28 17.00 16.42
N ALA A 1146 54.48 18.06 15.64
CA ALA A 1146 55.45 18.09 14.54
C ALA A 1146 56.91 17.89 15.03
N ALA A 1147 57.27 18.44 16.19
CA ALA A 1147 58.61 18.29 16.75
C ALA A 1147 58.96 16.88 17.26
N LYS A 1148 57.99 15.96 17.36
CA LYS A 1148 58.22 14.59 17.88
C LYS A 1148 58.59 13.55 16.81
N GLU A 1149 58.35 13.82 15.53
CA GLU A 1149 58.81 12.93 14.45
C GLU A 1149 60.24 13.22 13.99
N GLU A 1150 60.66 14.49 13.94
CA GLU A 1150 62.03 14.84 13.53
C GLU A 1150 63.11 14.43 14.55
N GLN A 1151 62.76 14.24 15.84
CA GLN A 1151 63.72 13.77 16.85
C GLN A 1151 64.04 12.27 16.80
N LYS A 1152 63.45 11.49 15.87
CA LYS A 1152 63.73 10.04 15.73
C LYS A 1152 65.00 9.70 14.93
N LYS A 1153 65.77 10.69 14.42
CA LYS A 1153 67.00 10.45 13.63
C LYS A 1153 68.17 11.42 13.94
N LYS A 1154 68.75 11.33 15.14
CA LYS A 1154 70.22 11.38 15.43
C LYS A 1154 70.53 11.55 16.94
N SER A 1155 71.19 10.56 17.50
CA SER A 1155 71.92 10.55 18.79
C SER A 1155 73.43 10.74 18.53
N PRO A 1156 74.33 10.75 19.55
CA PRO A 1156 74.27 11.30 20.92
C PRO A 1156 75.56 12.10 21.29
N ALA A 1157 75.69 12.61 22.54
CA ALA A 1157 76.83 12.40 23.46
C ALA A 1157 77.03 13.49 24.57
N TRP A 1158 77.21 13.03 25.83
CA TRP A 1158 78.13 13.56 26.89
C TRP A 1158 77.90 15.02 27.41
N GLU A 1159 77.81 15.34 28.71
CA GLU A 1159 78.67 14.98 29.87
C GLU A 1159 77.91 14.90 31.23
N LYS A 1160 78.58 14.42 32.29
CA LYS A 1160 78.04 14.16 33.65
C LYS A 1160 78.32 15.29 34.67
N SER A 1161 77.42 15.43 35.65
CA SER A 1161 77.69 15.69 37.10
C SER A 1161 76.38 15.46 37.87
N LYS A 1162 76.30 14.58 38.89
CA LYS A 1162 76.52 14.84 40.35
C LYS A 1162 75.70 16.05 40.88
N GLU A 1163 74.94 15.98 41.99
CA GLU A 1163 74.80 14.94 43.04
C GLU A 1163 73.52 15.13 43.90
N MET A 1164 73.00 14.01 44.44
CA MET A 1164 72.23 13.77 45.69
C MET A 1164 71.26 14.80 46.36
N GLU A 1165 70.09 14.25 46.74
CA GLU A 1165 69.33 14.41 48.01
C GLU A 1165 68.73 15.81 48.35
N VAL A 1166 67.51 15.91 48.92
CA VAL A 1166 66.62 14.94 49.62
C VAL A 1166 65.22 14.92 49.01
#